data_AF-A0A1S3QHB9-F1
#
_entry.id   AF-A0A1S3QHB9-F1
#
_cell.length_a   1.000
_cell.length_b   1.000
_cell.length_c   1.000
_cell.angle_alpha   90.00
_cell.angle_beta   90.00
_cell.angle_gamma   90.00
#
_symmetry.space_group_name_H-M   'P 1'
#
loop_
_entity.id
_entity.type
_entity.pdbx_description
1 polymer ?
#
loop_
_entity_poly.entity_id
_entity_poly.type
_entity_poly.pdbx_seq_one_letter_code
_entity_poly.pdbx_strand_id
1 'polypeptide(L)'
;MRSMESKLMRLSSRKLKRFKRRLRKMYDVGVRRMDVKAIVSVITDTYRGGASDVVSSILKRIKGRRKRRHRRHGNENDGNLTSTAINEEVDDQQAMDVTPLSEANQAGGALAEHTSITATNRSNIFAPITTRNSVKGDLNVYYGHARQTGVDPGPEMVDQMTQPRLVPLNDQSKKEENTIRLKGKIKIALKKRYGTILEGVTQSKSALNKVYTETYMVTCDSATVNKEHEVWQAETAHLQNTSEASVIKCQDIIKHDEEEPIRCVVTKGVAGIGKTVAVQKFILDWADGKENQHLDLLILLSLRDLNLFKHRQCSLHGLLQVLYPELKDIDIKLYYDHKILFIIDGLDEIHLPLEFQKNIPISDVLESATLDVILTNLITGHLLPNALLWITSRPVAANRIPPESRDRVTEIRGFNDSQKDVYFTRKISDPLIASRIISGLKLTRSLYIMCHVPLFCWIAATVFQDILGKVGPKSRSLPTTLTELYIHYLVNQTIVSFKKYGSTHEDGKENILKQNKDVIFKLGQLAYQNLLIQNVQFTEQDLKDCGISVMDAAKCPGLCTEVVQIEHGLYPKKLYCFIHLSVQEFFAALYAFHEFENRRIDSVKALIKKKNGSTPIDFLYFLKGALDSALDSKNGHLDLFTRFLIGISHDSSRDLLQGLLGETLSSSEHNKKLIGYIKVLKRKSLSPERCINLIHCLLELKDHTILQNDNQVSSSDTPLTPFQCSLLAFMFMSEKPEEFDFRNKQTSEEGFYRLAPALRSCTTALLNCCHMTPLCATVASVLRSQNSCITVLDLGHNNLGDGGVKRLCDGLWNANCKVKTLNLSHNNVGEQGVKELCKVLIRPTSKLLTLDLSCNDLGDLGLESLAFALYERCTLQALRLSGCLITLPENVSSVLVIALRSDPFQMKELDLSYNPLGDIELDFPFQLKLNLEHRGENRNKPGLQKYAYELTLDPSTANGFLVLSEGDKKVTRQRKDQQYPITQNRFDKCNQVLCKEGLDKRHYLEVECLHNVQIGMAYKGIERKGTGESVTLGCNANSWTLYTSKYQGHAQHKEILHRLQLPKIKAHVPYRVGVFLDWPAGTLSFYMVNQLGTLTHLYTFHTTFTEPLYLGFGLNSPTAAIHLL
;
A
#
# COMPACT_ATOMS: atom_id res chain seq x y z
N MET A 1 -35.25 -8.96 3.40
CA MET A 1 -35.86 -7.63 3.63
C MET A 1 -36.33 -6.94 2.34
N ARG A 2 -35.47 -6.52 1.40
CA ARG A 2 -35.86 -5.74 0.18
C ARG A 2 -37.15 -6.18 -0.57
N SER A 3 -37.40 -7.49 -0.72
CA SER A 3 -38.65 -8.00 -1.34
C SER A 3 -39.93 -7.72 -0.51
N MET A 4 -39.82 -7.64 0.81
CA MET A 4 -40.90 -7.26 1.73
C MET A 4 -41.16 -5.76 1.68
N GLU A 5 -40.08 -4.98 1.61
CA GLU A 5 -40.08 -3.52 1.48
C GLU A 5 -40.76 -3.06 0.18
N SER A 6 -40.44 -3.70 -0.95
CA SER A 6 -41.10 -3.50 -2.25
C SER A 6 -42.63 -3.73 -2.19
N LYS A 7 -43.10 -4.70 -1.40
CA LYS A 7 -44.55 -4.96 -1.25
C LYS A 7 -45.23 -4.04 -0.24
N LEU A 8 -44.54 -3.62 0.83
CA LEU A 8 -44.98 -2.60 1.79
C LEU A 8 -45.02 -1.18 1.21
N MET A 9 -44.65 -0.97 -0.06
CA MET A 9 -44.85 0.29 -0.77
C MET A 9 -46.24 0.40 -1.44
N ARG A 10 -47.04 -0.69 -1.50
CA ARG A 10 -48.37 -0.70 -2.13
C ARG A 10 -49.56 -0.49 -1.17
N LEU A 11 -49.31 -0.17 0.11
CA LEU A 11 -50.37 0.03 1.13
C LEU A 11 -50.23 1.39 1.82
N SER A 12 -51.30 2.19 1.77
CA SER A 12 -51.33 3.61 2.13
C SER A 12 -52.06 3.87 3.46
N SER A 13 -51.36 3.81 4.59
CA SER A 13 -51.91 4.30 5.87
C SER A 13 -50.91 5.11 6.70
N ARG A 14 -51.43 6.09 7.45
CA ARG A 14 -50.61 7.01 8.29
C ARG A 14 -49.82 6.25 9.38
N LYS A 15 -50.35 5.14 9.91
CA LYS A 15 -49.66 4.27 10.90
C LYS A 15 -48.33 3.72 10.34
N LEU A 16 -48.27 3.35 9.06
CA LEU A 16 -47.05 2.80 8.43
C LEU A 16 -45.92 3.84 8.27
N LYS A 17 -46.23 5.14 8.20
CA LYS A 17 -45.20 6.22 8.20
C LYS A 17 -44.46 6.32 9.55
N ARG A 18 -45.12 6.06 10.69
CA ARG A 18 -44.44 5.97 12.01
C ARG A 18 -43.50 4.76 12.07
N PHE A 19 -43.94 3.59 11.57
CA PHE A 19 -43.11 2.37 11.47
C PHE A 19 -41.84 2.62 10.64
N LYS A 20 -41.98 3.21 9.44
CA LYS A 20 -40.85 3.58 8.55
C LYS A 20 -39.88 4.64 9.13
N ARG A 21 -40.22 5.32 10.23
CA ARG A 21 -39.31 6.21 11.00
C ARG A 21 -38.58 5.45 12.11
N ARG A 22 -39.27 4.64 12.94
CA ARG A 22 -38.62 3.83 13.99
C ARG A 22 -37.67 2.77 13.41
N LEU A 23 -38.05 2.09 12.33
CA LEU A 23 -37.20 1.08 11.69
C LEU A 23 -35.91 1.67 11.08
N ARG A 24 -35.93 2.95 10.69
CA ARG A 24 -34.70 3.67 10.28
C ARG A 24 -33.81 3.99 11.48
N LYS A 25 -34.37 4.57 12.55
CA LYS A 25 -33.61 4.82 13.80
C LYS A 25 -32.97 3.55 14.40
N MET A 26 -33.59 2.38 14.24
CA MET A 26 -32.98 1.10 14.67
C MET A 26 -31.85 0.62 13.75
N TYR A 27 -31.83 1.06 12.48
CA TYR A 27 -30.77 0.73 11.53
C TYR A 27 -29.53 1.63 11.72
N ASP A 28 -29.72 2.88 12.12
CA ASP A 28 -28.65 3.86 12.38
C ASP A 28 -27.80 3.51 13.63
N VAL A 29 -28.29 2.61 14.50
CA VAL A 29 -27.63 2.19 15.76
C VAL A 29 -26.76 0.92 15.59
N GLY A 30 -26.58 0.43 14.35
CA GLY A 30 -25.47 -0.46 14.00
C GLY A 30 -25.53 -1.94 14.43
N VAL A 31 -26.59 -2.41 15.10
CA VAL A 31 -26.66 -3.76 15.68
C VAL A 31 -26.79 -4.87 14.61
N ARG A 32 -25.66 -5.43 14.16
CA ARG A 32 -25.59 -6.57 13.21
C ARG A 32 -25.63 -7.94 13.90
N ARG A 33 -26.72 -8.28 14.61
CA ARG A 33 -27.17 -9.67 14.89
C ARG A 33 -28.48 -9.64 15.70
N MET A 34 -29.60 -9.96 15.06
CA MET A 34 -30.84 -10.37 15.74
C MET A 34 -31.42 -11.57 14.99
N ASP A 35 -31.80 -12.61 15.72
CA ASP A 35 -32.51 -13.76 15.14
C ASP A 35 -33.94 -13.37 14.73
N VAL A 36 -34.51 -14.12 13.79
CA VAL A 36 -35.88 -13.95 13.32
C VAL A 36 -36.89 -14.12 14.47
N LYS A 37 -36.62 -14.96 15.48
CA LYS A 37 -37.46 -15.05 16.69
C LYS A 37 -37.55 -13.71 17.43
N ALA A 38 -36.43 -13.02 17.63
CA ALA A 38 -36.40 -11.74 18.34
C ALA A 38 -37.14 -10.63 17.57
N ILE A 39 -37.05 -10.63 16.23
CA ILE A 39 -37.82 -9.71 15.38
C ILE A 39 -39.34 -9.99 15.51
N VAL A 40 -39.75 -11.26 15.67
CA VAL A 40 -41.15 -11.64 15.85
C VAL A 40 -41.68 -11.27 17.25
N SER A 41 -40.90 -11.44 18.33
CA SER A 41 -41.28 -10.96 19.67
C SER A 41 -41.56 -9.45 19.64
N VAL A 42 -40.58 -8.63 19.23
CA VAL A 42 -40.72 -7.17 19.21
C VAL A 42 -41.95 -6.70 18.41
N ILE A 43 -42.33 -7.40 17.33
CA ILE A 43 -43.55 -7.11 16.57
C ILE A 43 -44.82 -7.47 17.34
N THR A 44 -44.85 -8.62 18.01
CA THR A 44 -45.98 -9.11 18.81
C THR A 44 -46.19 -8.25 20.07
N ASP A 45 -45.11 -7.99 20.82
CA ASP A 45 -45.12 -7.25 22.08
C ASP A 45 -45.55 -5.79 21.89
N THR A 46 -45.15 -5.16 20.77
CA THR A 46 -45.53 -3.77 20.44
C THR A 46 -47.00 -3.62 19.99
N TYR A 47 -47.67 -4.71 19.58
CA TYR A 47 -49.00 -4.66 18.94
C TYR A 47 -49.93 -5.81 19.38
N ARG A 48 -50.24 -5.89 20.68
CA ARG A 48 -51.32 -6.75 21.22
C ARG A 48 -52.60 -6.63 20.37
N GLY A 49 -53.18 -7.76 19.99
CA GLY A 49 -54.50 -7.88 19.38
C GLY A 49 -54.65 -7.57 17.88
N GLY A 50 -53.62 -7.05 17.20
CA GLY A 50 -53.81 -6.43 15.86
C GLY A 50 -53.16 -7.10 14.64
N ALA A 51 -52.41 -8.20 14.78
CA ALA A 51 -51.48 -8.66 13.72
C ALA A 51 -51.40 -10.19 13.48
N SER A 52 -52.23 -11.01 14.13
CA SER A 52 -52.13 -12.49 14.10
C SER A 52 -52.10 -13.07 12.69
N ASP A 53 -53.07 -12.69 11.84
CA ASP A 53 -53.25 -13.26 10.50
C ASP A 53 -52.08 -12.95 9.55
N VAL A 54 -51.46 -11.78 9.70
CA VAL A 54 -50.32 -11.37 8.88
C VAL A 54 -49.09 -12.22 9.21
N VAL A 55 -48.84 -12.46 10.50
CA VAL A 55 -47.74 -13.33 10.96
C VAL A 55 -48.00 -14.79 10.58
N SER A 56 -49.23 -15.28 10.78
CA SER A 56 -49.68 -16.62 10.38
C SER A 56 -49.51 -16.89 8.88
N SER A 57 -49.94 -15.94 8.03
CA SER A 57 -49.81 -16.01 6.56
C SER A 57 -48.34 -16.06 6.09
N ILE A 58 -47.46 -15.31 6.77
CA ILE A 58 -46.01 -15.32 6.49
C ILE A 58 -45.41 -16.68 6.90
N LEU A 59 -45.71 -17.20 8.10
CA LEU A 59 -45.19 -18.47 8.59
C LEU A 59 -45.63 -19.66 7.73
N LYS A 60 -46.92 -19.74 7.34
CA LYS A 60 -47.43 -20.76 6.42
C LYS A 60 -46.65 -20.75 5.08
N ARG A 61 -46.36 -19.57 4.52
CA ARG A 61 -45.57 -19.44 3.28
C ARG A 61 -44.08 -19.76 3.44
N ILE A 62 -43.49 -19.58 4.62
CA ILE A 62 -42.11 -19.99 4.91
C ILE A 62 -41.99 -21.52 4.99
N LYS A 63 -42.90 -22.21 5.71
CA LYS A 63 -42.96 -23.68 5.72
C LYS A 63 -43.16 -24.24 4.29
N GLY A 64 -44.07 -23.65 3.50
CA GLY A 64 -44.27 -24.01 2.09
C GLY A 64 -43.03 -23.83 1.19
N ARG A 65 -42.20 -22.80 1.44
CA ARG A 65 -40.94 -22.60 0.70
C ARG A 65 -39.82 -23.57 1.09
N ARG A 66 -39.77 -24.07 2.34
CA ARG A 66 -38.87 -25.19 2.70
C ARG A 66 -39.29 -26.49 1.97
N LYS A 67 -40.58 -26.87 2.00
CA LYS A 67 -41.08 -28.07 1.28
C LYS A 67 -40.81 -28.01 -0.24
N ARG A 68 -40.89 -26.83 -0.88
CA ARG A 68 -40.52 -26.64 -2.30
C ARG A 68 -39.01 -26.59 -2.59
N ARG A 69 -38.12 -26.56 -1.59
CA ARG A 69 -36.67 -26.57 -1.80
C ARG A 69 -36.06 -27.97 -1.74
N HIS A 70 -36.62 -28.89 -0.94
CA HIS A 70 -36.22 -30.30 -0.99
C HIS A 70 -36.74 -31.02 -2.25
N ARG A 71 -37.96 -30.70 -2.75
CA ARG A 71 -38.50 -31.21 -4.03
C ARG A 71 -37.82 -30.65 -5.30
N ARG A 72 -36.53 -30.30 -5.26
CA ARG A 72 -35.73 -29.84 -6.41
C ARG A 72 -34.25 -30.29 -6.41
N HIS A 73 -33.82 -31.09 -5.44
CA HIS A 73 -32.49 -31.72 -5.38
C HIS A 73 -32.64 -33.20 -5.00
N GLY A 74 -33.37 -33.94 -5.82
CA GLY A 74 -33.70 -35.35 -5.59
C GLY A 74 -34.55 -35.90 -6.72
N ASN A 75 -33.87 -36.34 -7.79
CA ASN A 75 -34.15 -37.51 -8.64
C ASN A 75 -33.49 -37.32 -10.02
N GLU A 76 -32.34 -37.98 -10.22
CA GLU A 76 -31.92 -38.54 -11.52
C GLU A 76 -30.81 -39.57 -11.26
N ASN A 77 -31.23 -40.77 -10.84
CA ASN A 77 -30.71 -42.10 -11.18
C ASN A 77 -31.25 -43.15 -10.19
N ASP A 78 -31.58 -44.34 -10.71
CA ASP A 78 -32.34 -45.40 -10.02
C ASP A 78 -31.47 -46.35 -9.17
N GLY A 79 -32.09 -47.10 -8.24
CA GLY A 79 -31.32 -47.94 -7.29
C GLY A 79 -32.05 -48.85 -6.29
N ASN A 80 -33.29 -49.29 -6.55
CA ASN A 80 -33.95 -50.46 -5.92
C ASN A 80 -34.31 -50.52 -4.40
N LEU A 81 -35.53 -51.01 -4.17
CA LEU A 81 -35.99 -51.97 -3.12
C LEU A 81 -36.15 -51.59 -1.62
N THR A 82 -37.44 -51.38 -1.26
CA THR A 82 -38.21 -52.02 -0.14
C THR A 82 -37.84 -51.83 1.36
N SER A 83 -38.78 -51.16 2.09
CA SER A 83 -39.34 -51.49 3.43
C SER A 83 -38.43 -51.53 4.69
N THR A 84 -38.85 -51.16 5.91
CA THR A 84 -40.21 -50.89 6.46
C THR A 84 -40.19 -49.83 7.61
N ALA A 85 -41.35 -49.58 8.24
CA ALA A 85 -41.60 -48.75 9.44
C ALA A 85 -40.86 -49.26 10.72
N ILE A 86 -40.91 -48.69 11.93
CA ILE A 86 -41.94 -48.00 12.78
C ILE A 86 -41.19 -46.95 13.66
N ASN A 87 -41.61 -45.70 13.93
CA ASN A 87 -42.77 -45.10 14.64
C ASN A 87 -42.66 -45.10 16.19
N GLU A 88 -43.48 -44.25 16.86
CA GLU A 88 -43.53 -43.92 18.32
C GLU A 88 -42.43 -42.91 18.79
N GLU A 89 -42.66 -41.81 19.53
CA GLU A 89 -43.61 -41.40 20.62
C GLU A 89 -43.16 -41.89 22.04
N VAL A 90 -43.41 -41.26 23.20
CA VAL A 90 -43.87 -39.93 23.69
C VAL A 90 -43.61 -39.92 25.23
N ASP A 91 -43.36 -38.86 26.01
CA ASP A 91 -42.72 -37.52 25.91
C ASP A 91 -42.36 -37.13 27.40
N ASP A 92 -42.27 -35.84 27.80
CA ASP A 92 -42.60 -35.21 29.12
C ASP A 92 -42.46 -35.95 30.50
N GLN A 93 -42.09 -35.33 31.64
CA GLN A 93 -41.90 -33.92 32.04
C GLN A 93 -41.14 -33.80 33.40
N GLN A 94 -40.42 -32.66 33.62
CA GLN A 94 -40.28 -31.82 34.86
C GLN A 94 -40.14 -32.45 36.29
N ALA A 95 -39.45 -31.86 37.29
CA ALA A 95 -38.54 -30.69 37.39
C ALA A 95 -37.90 -30.64 38.81
N MET A 96 -37.14 -29.55 39.11
CA MET A 96 -36.51 -29.17 40.40
C MET A 96 -35.26 -29.97 40.82
N ASP A 97 -34.25 -29.40 41.51
CA ASP A 97 -33.72 -28.01 41.53
C ASP A 97 -32.31 -28.05 42.19
N VAL A 98 -31.72 -26.89 42.49
CA VAL A 98 -30.48 -26.64 43.27
C VAL A 98 -29.18 -26.80 42.46
N THR A 99 -28.21 -25.92 42.76
CA THR A 99 -26.93 -25.77 42.05
C THR A 99 -25.74 -25.83 43.05
N PRO A 100 -24.48 -25.45 42.76
CA PRO A 100 -23.39 -26.44 42.76
C PRO A 100 -22.26 -26.17 43.78
N LEU A 101 -21.54 -27.23 44.20
CA LEU A 101 -20.20 -27.29 44.82
C LEU A 101 -19.78 -28.80 44.75
N SER A 102 -18.65 -29.21 44.15
CA SER A 102 -17.26 -29.24 44.65
C SER A 102 -16.97 -30.21 45.83
N GLU A 103 -16.03 -31.12 45.59
CA GLU A 103 -15.07 -31.71 46.56
C GLU A 103 -15.54 -32.58 47.75
N ALA A 104 -15.28 -33.89 47.63
CA ALA A 104 -14.54 -34.69 48.63
C ALA A 104 -13.74 -35.77 47.86
N ASN A 105 -12.44 -36.08 48.08
CA ASN A 105 -11.69 -36.40 49.30
C ASN A 105 -12.18 -37.69 50.01
N GLN A 106 -11.34 -38.65 50.41
CA GLN A 106 -9.90 -38.88 50.19
C GLN A 106 -9.53 -40.31 50.68
N ALA A 107 -8.59 -41.02 50.04
CA ALA A 107 -7.73 -42.06 50.65
C ALA A 107 -6.75 -42.68 49.64
N GLY A 108 -5.61 -43.20 50.12
CA GLY A 108 -4.76 -44.15 49.37
C GLY A 108 -3.71 -43.53 48.45
N GLY A 109 -2.63 -42.97 49.00
CA GLY A 109 -1.44 -42.60 48.24
C GLY A 109 -0.22 -43.43 48.65
N ALA A 110 0.56 -43.91 47.68
CA ALA A 110 1.99 -44.22 47.83
C ALA A 110 2.64 -44.51 46.46
N LEU A 111 3.90 -44.08 46.33
CA LEU A 111 4.93 -44.59 45.40
C LEU A 111 4.70 -44.45 43.89
N ALA A 112 5.81 -44.27 43.17
CA ALA A 112 5.86 -44.23 41.72
C ALA A 112 6.69 -45.41 41.21
N GLU A 113 6.29 -46.00 40.08
CA GLU A 113 7.12 -46.92 39.31
C GLU A 113 7.22 -46.47 37.85
N HIS A 114 8.25 -46.96 37.15
CA HIS A 114 8.78 -46.33 35.95
C HIS A 114 8.12 -46.79 34.65
N THR A 115 8.05 -45.87 33.68
CA THR A 115 7.87 -46.18 32.27
C THR A 115 9.12 -46.88 31.70
N SER A 116 8.93 -48.00 31.02
CA SER A 116 9.96 -48.65 30.20
C SER A 116 9.65 -48.49 28.71
N ILE A 117 10.39 -47.63 28.01
CA ILE A 117 10.40 -47.55 26.55
C ILE A 117 11.79 -48.00 26.07
N THR A 118 11.84 -49.07 25.29
CA THR A 118 13.10 -49.68 24.81
C THR A 118 13.58 -49.07 23.51
N ALA A 119 14.84 -48.63 23.47
CA ALA A 119 15.53 -48.26 22.22
C ALA A 119 16.01 -49.51 21.45
N THR A 120 15.94 -49.46 20.12
CA THR A 120 16.19 -50.60 19.20
C THR A 120 17.66 -51.03 19.06
N ASN A 121 18.59 -50.41 19.79
CA ASN A 121 20.04 -50.61 19.67
C ASN A 121 20.77 -50.74 21.03
N ARG A 122 20.11 -51.36 22.04
CA ARG A 122 20.69 -51.89 23.30
C ARG A 122 21.72 -50.98 24.01
N SER A 123 21.50 -49.66 23.99
CA SER A 123 22.37 -48.67 24.62
C SER A 123 21.57 -47.91 25.69
N ASN A 124 22.04 -47.92 26.94
CA ASN A 124 21.31 -47.29 28.05
C ASN A 124 21.56 -45.78 28.08
N ILE A 125 20.49 -44.98 28.01
CA ILE A 125 20.51 -43.54 28.28
C ILE A 125 19.77 -43.30 29.59
N PHE A 126 20.47 -42.76 30.59
CA PHE A 126 19.84 -42.23 31.80
C PHE A 126 19.52 -40.75 31.59
N ALA A 127 18.25 -40.40 31.45
CA ALA A 127 17.80 -39.01 31.39
C ALA A 127 17.54 -38.48 32.82
N PRO A 128 17.95 -37.24 33.16
CA PRO A 128 17.63 -36.64 34.45
C PRO A 128 16.14 -36.28 34.54
N ILE A 129 15.52 -36.59 35.69
CA ILE A 129 14.09 -36.32 35.94
C ILE A 129 13.91 -34.85 36.32
N THR A 130 13.06 -34.13 35.58
CA THR A 130 12.72 -32.73 35.88
C THR A 130 11.54 -32.64 36.83
N THR A 131 11.66 -31.83 37.88
CA THR A 131 10.54 -31.50 38.77
C THR A 131 10.36 -29.98 38.85
N ARG A 132 9.16 -29.54 38.44
CA ARG A 132 8.54 -28.21 38.69
C ARG A 132 9.52 -27.05 38.97
N ASN A 133 10.15 -26.58 37.89
CA ASN A 133 10.72 -25.22 37.70
C ASN A 133 12.22 -24.98 38.01
N SER A 134 13.11 -25.98 37.92
CA SER A 134 14.51 -25.69 37.55
C SER A 134 15.21 -26.84 36.83
N VAL A 135 16.20 -26.50 35.99
CA VAL A 135 17.20 -27.41 35.44
C VAL A 135 18.56 -26.72 35.54
N LYS A 136 19.55 -27.40 36.12
CA LYS A 136 20.96 -26.99 36.17
C LYS A 136 21.85 -28.23 36.19
N GLY A 137 22.94 -28.21 35.42
CA GLY A 137 23.92 -29.29 35.32
C GLY A 137 24.14 -29.72 33.86
N ASP A 138 25.41 -29.88 33.49
CA ASP A 138 25.82 -30.19 32.11
C ASP A 138 25.72 -31.69 31.78
N LEU A 139 25.30 -32.01 30.56
CA LEU A 139 25.11 -33.38 30.09
C LEU A 139 26.41 -33.94 29.45
N ASN A 140 27.29 -34.53 30.25
CA ASN A 140 28.51 -35.17 29.76
C ASN A 140 28.26 -36.61 29.28
N VAL A 141 28.44 -36.86 27.97
CA VAL A 141 28.31 -38.19 27.35
C VAL A 141 29.69 -38.72 26.96
N TYR A 142 30.13 -39.81 27.60
CA TYR A 142 31.39 -40.49 27.31
C TYR A 142 31.18 -41.68 26.37
N TYR A 143 31.88 -41.69 25.23
CA TYR A 143 31.92 -42.85 24.32
C TYR A 143 32.98 -43.87 24.78
N GLY A 144 32.54 -44.97 25.38
CA GLY A 144 33.40 -46.11 25.73
C GLY A 144 33.27 -47.27 24.73
N HIS A 145 34.30 -47.53 23.95
CA HIS A 145 34.39 -48.77 23.15
C HIS A 145 34.88 -49.93 24.04
N ALA A 146 34.02 -50.92 24.27
CA ALA A 146 34.40 -52.19 24.88
C ALA A 146 34.04 -53.36 23.94
N ARG A 147 35.02 -54.19 23.59
CA ARG A 147 34.80 -55.50 22.95
C ARG A 147 34.46 -56.54 24.02
N GLN A 148 33.67 -57.55 23.65
CA GLN A 148 33.47 -58.74 24.48
C GLN A 148 34.74 -59.62 24.45
N THR A 149 35.18 -60.11 25.61
CA THR A 149 36.01 -61.34 25.73
C THR A 149 35.76 -62.02 27.07
N GLY A 150 35.63 -63.34 27.05
CA GLY A 150 35.77 -64.21 28.22
C GLY A 150 34.62 -65.21 28.42
N VAL A 151 34.86 -66.45 28.89
CA VAL A 151 36.13 -67.21 29.07
C VAL A 151 35.76 -68.71 29.00
N ASP A 152 36.53 -69.55 28.29
CA ASP A 152 37.06 -70.85 28.79
C ASP A 152 37.93 -71.59 27.75
N PRO A 153 38.85 -72.52 28.15
CA PRO A 153 39.95 -72.97 27.29
C PRO A 153 40.17 -74.50 27.12
N GLY A 154 40.27 -74.95 25.86
CA GLY A 154 41.11 -76.09 25.40
C GLY A 154 40.70 -77.51 25.81
N PRO A 155 41.53 -78.53 25.47
CA PRO A 155 42.70 -78.55 24.56
C PRO A 155 42.31 -79.21 23.18
N GLU A 156 43.15 -79.53 22.18
CA GLU A 156 44.60 -79.85 22.11
C GLU A 156 45.32 -79.36 20.82
N MET A 157 46.64 -79.17 20.96
CA MET A 157 47.74 -79.44 20.02
C MET A 157 47.83 -78.86 18.58
N VAL A 158 48.94 -78.11 18.37
CA VAL A 158 49.97 -78.27 17.29
C VAL A 158 49.52 -77.95 15.83
N ASP A 159 50.20 -77.10 15.04
CA ASP A 159 51.61 -76.65 15.06
C ASP A 159 51.86 -75.23 14.46
N GLN A 160 53.12 -74.77 14.61
CA GLN A 160 53.86 -73.81 13.77
C GLN A 160 53.55 -72.30 13.84
N MET A 161 54.59 -71.51 13.53
CA MET A 161 54.73 -70.08 13.83
C MET A 161 54.44 -69.18 12.62
N THR A 162 53.85 -68.00 12.86
CA THR A 162 54.28 -66.76 12.17
C THR A 162 53.90 -65.50 12.96
N GLN A 163 54.77 -64.49 12.95
CA GLN A 163 54.53 -63.17 13.55
C GLN A 163 53.68 -62.25 12.62
N PRO A 164 53.09 -61.15 13.13
CA PRO A 164 51.80 -60.68 12.64
C PRO A 164 51.84 -59.84 11.34
N ARG A 165 50.74 -59.90 10.59
CA ARG A 165 50.43 -58.97 9.49
C ARG A 165 49.36 -57.96 9.90
N LEU A 166 49.58 -56.68 9.59
CA LEU A 166 48.54 -55.64 9.69
C LEU A 166 47.53 -55.75 8.54
N VAL A 167 46.25 -55.52 8.85
CA VAL A 167 45.11 -55.45 7.91
C VAL A 167 44.22 -54.28 8.39
N PRO A 168 43.71 -53.39 7.50
CA PRO A 168 44.15 -51.98 7.63
C PRO A 168 43.05 -50.91 7.78
N LEU A 169 43.49 -49.70 8.13
CA LEU A 169 42.73 -48.42 8.27
C LEU A 169 42.07 -47.87 6.98
N ASN A 170 41.83 -48.71 5.98
CA ASN A 170 41.83 -48.28 4.57
C ASN A 170 40.44 -48.19 3.91
N ASP A 171 39.37 -47.98 4.69
CA ASP A 171 37.98 -48.11 4.22
C ASP A 171 37.07 -46.91 4.56
N GLN A 172 37.29 -46.22 5.69
CA GLN A 172 36.62 -44.93 5.96
C GLN A 172 37.18 -43.82 5.06
N SER A 173 38.51 -43.75 4.90
CA SER A 173 39.19 -42.79 4.02
C SER A 173 38.65 -42.83 2.58
N LYS A 174 38.44 -44.04 2.04
CA LYS A 174 37.86 -44.22 0.70
C LYS A 174 36.42 -43.73 0.57
N LYS A 175 35.62 -43.79 1.63
CA LYS A 175 34.24 -43.26 1.61
C LYS A 175 34.27 -41.73 1.57
N GLU A 176 35.11 -41.10 2.37
CA GLU A 176 35.30 -39.64 2.34
C GLU A 176 35.88 -39.18 0.99
N GLU A 177 36.91 -39.85 0.46
CA GLU A 177 37.44 -39.59 -0.89
C GLU A 177 36.36 -39.69 -1.97
N ASN A 178 35.54 -40.75 -1.96
CA ASN A 178 34.47 -40.92 -2.95
C ASN A 178 33.40 -39.83 -2.85
N THR A 179 33.00 -39.44 -1.64
CA THR A 179 32.06 -38.33 -1.43
C THR A 179 32.66 -36.99 -1.88
N ILE A 180 33.92 -36.70 -1.55
CA ILE A 180 34.63 -35.49 -2.01
C ILE A 180 34.73 -35.47 -3.54
N ARG A 181 35.06 -36.61 -4.16
CA ARG A 181 35.14 -36.78 -5.62
C ARG A 181 33.79 -36.60 -6.30
N LEU A 182 32.70 -37.08 -5.69
CA LEU A 182 31.32 -36.86 -6.16
C LEU A 182 30.90 -35.39 -6.05
N LYS A 183 31.12 -34.76 -4.89
CA LYS A 183 30.89 -33.33 -4.63
C LYS A 183 31.65 -32.49 -5.67
N GLY A 184 32.90 -32.86 -5.99
CA GLY A 184 33.71 -32.29 -7.07
C GLY A 184 33.08 -32.44 -8.47
N LYS A 185 32.72 -33.67 -8.89
CA LYS A 185 32.04 -33.93 -10.19
C LYS A 185 30.79 -33.05 -10.35
N ILE A 186 29.93 -33.03 -9.33
CA ILE A 186 28.62 -32.35 -9.39
C ILE A 186 28.80 -30.83 -9.38
N LYS A 187 29.76 -30.28 -8.61
CA LYS A 187 30.13 -28.87 -8.73
C LYS A 187 30.58 -28.49 -10.15
N ILE A 188 31.41 -29.31 -10.81
CA ILE A 188 31.84 -29.07 -12.20
C ILE A 188 30.66 -29.11 -13.17
N ALA A 189 29.76 -30.10 -13.03
CA ALA A 189 28.55 -30.19 -13.84
C ALA A 189 27.64 -28.96 -13.67
N LEU A 190 27.39 -28.53 -12.44
CA LEU A 190 26.57 -27.36 -12.12
C LEU A 190 27.22 -26.05 -12.60
N LYS A 191 28.54 -25.85 -12.45
CA LYS A 191 29.25 -24.70 -13.07
C LYS A 191 29.06 -24.66 -14.58
N LYS A 192 29.21 -25.81 -15.26
CA LYS A 192 29.05 -25.92 -16.72
C LYS A 192 27.60 -25.67 -17.17
N ARG A 193 26.60 -26.02 -16.35
CA ARG A 193 25.17 -25.90 -16.65
C ARG A 193 24.60 -24.50 -16.35
N TYR A 194 25.16 -23.77 -15.36
CA TYR A 194 24.60 -22.50 -14.86
C TYR A 194 25.57 -21.30 -14.82
N GLY A 195 26.85 -21.47 -15.19
CA GLY A 195 27.84 -20.37 -15.21
C GLY A 195 27.57 -19.28 -16.26
N THR A 196 26.81 -19.58 -17.31
CA THR A 196 26.39 -18.63 -18.35
C THR A 196 24.88 -18.48 -18.42
N ILE A 197 24.39 -17.24 -18.52
CA ILE A 197 22.99 -16.94 -18.79
C ILE A 197 22.79 -16.56 -20.27
N LEU A 198 21.64 -16.92 -20.83
CA LEU A 198 21.21 -16.52 -22.17
C LEU A 198 20.52 -15.15 -22.09
N GLU A 199 21.10 -14.15 -22.75
CA GLU A 199 20.61 -12.76 -22.69
C GLU A 199 19.49 -12.50 -23.70
N GLY A 200 18.39 -13.23 -23.57
CA GLY A 200 17.38 -13.35 -24.61
C GLY A 200 17.76 -14.43 -25.63
N VAL A 201 17.39 -14.23 -26.90
CA VAL A 201 17.43 -15.29 -27.93
C VAL A 201 18.52 -15.05 -29.00
N THR A 202 19.31 -13.98 -28.87
CA THR A 202 20.68 -13.99 -29.40
C THR A 202 21.52 -14.93 -28.54
N GLN A 203 22.36 -15.78 -29.15
CA GLN A 203 23.20 -16.75 -28.42
C GLN A 203 24.42 -16.09 -27.72
N SER A 204 24.33 -14.80 -27.42
CA SER A 204 25.21 -14.04 -26.55
C SER A 204 25.10 -14.56 -25.11
N LYS A 205 25.92 -15.56 -24.79
CA LYS A 205 26.11 -16.08 -23.43
C LYS A 205 26.92 -15.07 -22.61
N SER A 206 26.28 -14.41 -21.64
CA SER A 206 27.03 -13.64 -20.64
C SER A 206 27.35 -14.53 -19.44
N ALA A 207 28.49 -14.30 -18.79
CA ALA A 207 28.80 -14.96 -17.52
C ALA A 207 27.82 -14.44 -16.46
N LEU A 208 27.11 -15.33 -15.75
CA LEU A 208 26.04 -14.95 -14.82
C LEU A 208 26.55 -13.93 -13.78
N ASN A 209 27.75 -14.13 -13.25
CA ASN A 209 28.38 -13.23 -12.29
C ASN A 209 28.67 -11.80 -12.80
N LYS A 210 28.71 -11.56 -14.12
CA LYS A 210 28.91 -10.19 -14.68
C LYS A 210 27.62 -9.37 -14.66
N VAL A 211 26.46 -10.01 -14.84
CA VAL A 211 25.17 -9.35 -15.07
C VAL A 211 24.21 -9.52 -13.90
N TYR A 212 24.43 -10.52 -13.05
CA TYR A 212 23.68 -10.69 -11.80
C TYR A 212 23.74 -9.42 -10.95
N THR A 213 22.57 -8.99 -10.50
CA THR A 213 22.36 -7.95 -9.49
C THR A 213 21.49 -8.57 -8.43
N GLU A 214 21.85 -8.40 -7.16
CA GLU A 214 21.13 -9.03 -6.05
C GLU A 214 19.71 -8.44 -5.95
N THR A 215 18.72 -9.32 -5.84
CA THR A 215 17.30 -8.94 -5.72
C THR A 215 16.93 -8.77 -4.25
N TYR A 216 16.24 -7.68 -3.93
CA TYR A 216 15.63 -7.47 -2.62
C TYR A 216 14.60 -8.57 -2.31
N MET A 217 14.81 -9.27 -1.20
CA MET A 217 14.02 -10.40 -0.73
C MET A 217 13.78 -10.27 0.78
N VAL A 218 12.58 -10.65 1.22
CA VAL A 218 12.14 -10.51 2.61
C VAL A 218 11.44 -11.76 3.13
N THR A 219 11.39 -11.96 4.45
CA THR A 219 10.50 -12.95 5.07
C THR A 219 9.04 -12.50 5.01
N CYS A 220 8.09 -13.43 5.16
CA CYS A 220 6.66 -13.15 5.10
C CYS A 220 5.85 -14.03 6.06
N ASP A 221 4.93 -13.41 6.79
CA ASP A 221 3.90 -14.10 7.56
C ASP A 221 3.07 -15.03 6.66
N SER A 222 2.79 -16.23 7.18
CA SER A 222 2.21 -17.35 6.42
C SER A 222 0.78 -17.11 5.90
N ALA A 223 0.07 -16.10 6.43
CA ALA A 223 -1.35 -15.87 6.21
C ALA A 223 -1.69 -14.94 5.01
N THR A 224 -0.79 -14.05 4.58
CA THR A 224 -1.15 -13.01 3.58
C THR A 224 -0.93 -13.46 2.14
N VAL A 225 -2.02 -13.93 1.52
CA VAL A 225 -2.07 -14.37 0.11
C VAL A 225 -2.56 -13.25 -0.80
N ASN A 226 -1.62 -12.54 -1.44
CA ASN A 226 -1.93 -11.54 -2.47
C ASN A 226 -2.50 -12.23 -3.72
N LYS A 227 -3.81 -12.04 -3.97
CA LYS A 227 -4.55 -12.57 -5.14
C LYS A 227 -4.62 -11.57 -6.31
N GLU A 228 -3.77 -10.55 -6.26
CA GLU A 228 -3.67 -9.47 -7.23
C GLU A 228 -2.86 -9.91 -8.46
N HIS A 229 -3.13 -9.33 -9.62
CA HIS A 229 -2.39 -9.62 -10.85
C HIS A 229 -0.92 -9.20 -10.77
N GLU A 230 -0.02 -9.90 -11.47
CA GLU A 230 1.43 -9.84 -11.26
C GLU A 230 2.04 -8.44 -11.46
N VAL A 231 1.50 -7.69 -12.42
CA VAL A 231 1.89 -6.29 -12.68
C VAL A 231 1.56 -5.39 -11.48
N TRP A 232 0.44 -5.62 -10.79
CA TRP A 232 0.03 -4.85 -9.62
C TRP A 232 0.90 -5.10 -8.40
N GLN A 233 1.32 -6.35 -8.20
CA GLN A 233 2.27 -6.68 -7.14
C GLN A 233 3.62 -6.02 -7.40
N ALA A 234 4.11 -5.99 -8.66
CA ALA A 234 5.32 -5.27 -9.03
C ALA A 234 5.21 -3.75 -8.84
N GLU A 235 4.11 -3.13 -9.32
CA GLU A 235 3.91 -1.68 -9.20
C GLU A 235 3.62 -1.24 -7.76
N THR A 236 3.06 -2.09 -6.89
CA THR A 236 2.78 -1.77 -5.48
C THR A 236 3.84 -2.23 -4.48
N ALA A 237 4.79 -3.11 -4.83
CA ALA A 237 5.81 -3.60 -3.90
C ALA A 237 6.72 -2.49 -3.30
N HIS A 238 6.83 -1.33 -3.96
CA HIS A 238 7.51 -0.14 -3.42
C HIS A 238 6.63 0.72 -2.48
N LEU A 239 5.33 0.41 -2.37
CA LEU A 239 4.34 1.05 -1.50
C LEU A 239 3.95 0.15 -0.30
N GLN A 240 4.17 -1.17 -0.41
CA GLN A 240 3.83 -2.14 0.63
C GLN A 240 4.75 -2.01 1.84
N ASN A 241 4.19 -2.18 3.04
CA ASN A 241 4.94 -2.08 4.29
C ASN A 241 6.09 -3.11 4.31
N THR A 242 7.26 -2.68 4.78
CA THR A 242 8.42 -3.54 5.07
C THR A 242 8.60 -3.78 6.58
N SER A 243 7.65 -3.33 7.41
CA SER A 243 7.75 -3.23 8.86
C SER A 243 7.50 -4.52 9.65
N GLU A 244 7.25 -5.64 8.97
CA GLU A 244 7.06 -6.98 9.59
C GLU A 244 7.95 -8.03 8.90
N ALA A 245 8.76 -7.61 7.92
CA ALA A 245 9.39 -8.48 6.94
C ALA A 245 10.91 -8.29 6.96
N SER A 246 11.63 -9.19 7.65
CA SER A 246 13.09 -9.12 7.75
C SER A 246 13.75 -9.27 6.38
N VAL A 247 14.77 -8.45 6.09
CA VAL A 247 15.51 -8.51 4.82
C VAL A 247 16.51 -9.66 4.88
N ILE A 248 16.38 -10.60 3.97
CA ILE A 248 17.15 -11.85 3.95
C ILE A 248 17.86 -11.98 2.60
N LYS A 249 19.15 -12.31 2.59
CA LYS A 249 19.89 -12.52 1.34
C LYS A 249 19.56 -13.88 0.74
N CYS A 250 19.78 -14.02 -0.56
CA CYS A 250 19.65 -15.32 -1.25
C CYS A 250 20.54 -16.41 -0.62
N GLN A 251 21.70 -16.04 -0.11
CA GLN A 251 22.66 -16.93 0.54
C GLN A 251 22.17 -17.42 1.92
N ASP A 252 21.33 -16.64 2.60
CA ASP A 252 20.95 -16.87 4.01
C ASP A 252 19.61 -17.60 4.18
N ILE A 253 18.91 -17.92 3.07
CA ILE A 253 17.55 -18.52 3.01
C ILE A 253 17.34 -19.68 4.00
N ILE A 254 18.36 -20.51 4.20
CA ILE A 254 18.31 -21.80 4.92
C ILE A 254 19.21 -21.76 6.17
N LYS A 255 19.72 -20.59 6.57
CA LYS A 255 20.44 -20.45 7.85
C LYS A 255 19.43 -20.47 9.00
N HIS A 256 19.71 -21.29 10.00
CA HIS A 256 18.96 -21.33 11.25
C HIS A 256 19.10 -20.00 11.99
N ASP A 257 17.98 -19.47 12.46
CA ASP A 257 17.94 -18.54 13.57
C ASP A 257 17.81 -19.38 14.87
N GLU A 258 18.20 -18.81 16.03
CA GLU A 258 18.53 -19.60 17.23
C GLU A 258 17.33 -20.30 17.91
N GLU A 259 16.09 -20.06 17.46
CA GLU A 259 14.86 -20.53 18.11
C GLU A 259 14.07 -21.62 17.34
N GLU A 260 14.23 -21.78 16.01
CA GLU A 260 13.46 -22.78 15.23
C GLU A 260 14.25 -23.52 14.12
N PRO A 261 14.05 -24.86 13.96
CA PRO A 261 14.70 -25.65 12.92
C PRO A 261 13.99 -25.53 11.56
N ILE A 262 14.68 -24.96 10.56
CA ILE A 262 14.16 -24.76 9.20
C ILE A 262 14.48 -25.97 8.33
N ARG A 263 13.47 -26.57 7.69
CA ARG A 263 13.61 -27.64 6.70
C ARG A 263 13.11 -27.24 5.31
N CYS A 264 11.95 -26.61 5.21
CA CYS A 264 11.24 -26.26 3.99
C CYS A 264 11.01 -24.75 3.86
N VAL A 265 11.67 -24.14 2.88
CA VAL A 265 11.56 -22.71 2.58
C VAL A 265 10.83 -22.48 1.26
N VAL A 266 9.74 -21.71 1.29
CA VAL A 266 8.93 -21.38 0.10
C VAL A 266 9.14 -19.92 -0.30
N THR A 267 9.80 -19.70 -1.45
CA THR A 267 10.01 -18.37 -2.03
C THR A 267 8.94 -18.02 -3.06
N LYS A 268 8.04 -17.10 -2.69
CA LYS A 268 7.05 -16.51 -3.60
C LYS A 268 7.64 -15.32 -4.37
N GLY A 269 7.07 -15.03 -5.53
CA GLY A 269 7.38 -13.82 -6.31
C GLY A 269 6.75 -13.85 -7.69
N VAL A 270 6.55 -12.69 -8.30
CA VAL A 270 5.89 -12.57 -9.61
C VAL A 270 6.69 -13.20 -10.76
N ALA A 271 6.09 -13.32 -11.94
CA ALA A 271 6.83 -13.61 -13.17
C ALA A 271 7.89 -12.52 -13.46
N GLY A 272 8.97 -12.89 -14.15
CA GLY A 272 10.07 -11.96 -14.47
C GLY A 272 10.91 -11.43 -13.29
N ILE A 273 10.54 -11.72 -12.03
CA ILE A 273 11.16 -11.12 -10.83
C ILE A 273 12.57 -11.65 -10.50
N GLY A 274 12.99 -12.75 -11.13
CA GLY A 274 14.32 -13.34 -10.97
C GLY A 274 14.41 -14.62 -10.14
N LYS A 275 13.30 -15.28 -9.75
CA LYS A 275 13.30 -16.53 -8.94
C LYS A 275 14.36 -17.57 -9.38
N THR A 276 14.24 -18.06 -10.61
CA THR A 276 15.20 -19.00 -11.23
C THR A 276 16.62 -18.45 -11.33
N VAL A 277 16.80 -17.13 -11.49
CA VAL A 277 18.13 -16.49 -11.57
C VAL A 277 18.79 -16.43 -10.20
N ALA A 278 18.02 -16.25 -9.12
CA ALA A 278 18.50 -16.35 -7.74
C ALA A 278 18.91 -17.80 -7.42
N VAL A 279 18.11 -18.79 -7.82
CA VAL A 279 18.47 -20.23 -7.73
C VAL A 279 19.77 -20.54 -8.48
N GLN A 280 19.89 -20.10 -9.74
CA GLN A 280 21.11 -20.29 -10.54
C GLN A 280 22.33 -19.64 -9.89
N LYS A 281 22.19 -18.45 -9.29
CA LYS A 281 23.28 -17.77 -8.59
C LYS A 281 23.72 -18.50 -7.32
N PHE A 282 22.76 -18.96 -6.51
CA PHE A 282 23.02 -19.76 -5.30
C PHE A 282 23.79 -21.03 -5.65
N ILE A 283 23.34 -21.76 -6.68
CA ILE A 283 24.02 -22.95 -7.21
C ILE A 283 25.45 -22.61 -7.66
N LEU A 284 25.64 -21.50 -8.37
CA LEU A 284 26.94 -21.10 -8.87
C LEU A 284 27.91 -20.71 -7.75
N ASP A 285 27.47 -20.02 -6.69
CA ASP A 285 28.33 -19.66 -5.56
C ASP A 285 28.69 -20.87 -4.67
N TRP A 286 27.75 -21.81 -4.48
CA TRP A 286 28.06 -23.10 -3.83
C TRP A 286 29.08 -23.90 -4.64
N ALA A 287 28.91 -23.96 -5.96
CA ALA A 287 29.80 -24.66 -6.86
C ALA A 287 31.17 -23.98 -6.99
N ASP A 288 31.22 -22.64 -6.92
CA ASP A 288 32.46 -21.85 -6.85
C ASP A 288 33.20 -21.99 -5.53
N GLY A 289 32.57 -22.54 -4.48
CA GLY A 289 33.19 -22.71 -3.16
C GLY A 289 33.10 -21.48 -2.26
N LYS A 290 32.33 -20.47 -2.65
CA LYS A 290 32.24 -19.17 -1.96
C LYS A 290 31.34 -19.24 -0.72
N GLU A 291 30.17 -19.84 -0.88
CA GLU A 291 29.07 -19.76 0.09
C GLU A 291 28.43 -21.12 0.35
N ASN A 292 27.74 -21.26 1.49
CA ASN A 292 26.94 -22.44 1.86
C ASN A 292 27.66 -23.80 1.75
N GLN A 293 28.97 -23.82 2.00
CA GLN A 293 29.80 -25.04 1.94
C GLN A 293 29.46 -26.08 3.02
N HIS A 294 28.62 -25.73 4.00
CA HIS A 294 28.00 -26.64 4.97
C HIS A 294 27.01 -27.62 4.32
N LEU A 295 26.61 -27.40 3.07
CA LEU A 295 25.83 -28.35 2.27
C LEU A 295 26.76 -29.32 1.54
N ASP A 296 26.46 -30.60 1.64
CA ASP A 296 27.22 -31.66 0.98
C ASP A 296 26.81 -31.88 -0.47
N LEU A 297 25.51 -31.79 -0.73
CA LEU A 297 24.96 -31.98 -2.05
C LEU A 297 23.85 -30.96 -2.31
N LEU A 298 23.82 -30.43 -3.53
CA LEU A 298 22.80 -29.52 -4.00
C LEU A 298 22.20 -30.12 -5.28
N ILE A 299 20.91 -30.43 -5.23
CA ILE A 299 20.14 -31.02 -6.33
C ILE A 299 19.09 -30.01 -6.77
N LEU A 300 19.19 -29.50 -8.00
CA LEU A 300 18.11 -28.74 -8.62
C LEU A 300 17.13 -29.69 -9.32
N LEU A 301 15.85 -29.55 -8.95
CA LEU A 301 14.68 -30.20 -9.50
C LEU A 301 13.85 -29.14 -10.25
N SER A 302 14.15 -28.93 -11.53
CA SER A 302 13.33 -28.11 -12.43
C SER A 302 11.97 -28.78 -12.62
N LEU A 303 10.88 -28.16 -12.18
CA LEU A 303 9.54 -28.77 -12.33
C LEU A 303 9.08 -28.82 -13.80
N ARG A 304 9.63 -27.94 -14.64
CA ARG A 304 9.52 -28.01 -16.10
C ARG A 304 10.08 -29.32 -16.65
N ASP A 305 11.27 -29.72 -16.19
CA ASP A 305 11.96 -30.95 -16.62
C ASP A 305 11.28 -32.18 -16.00
N LEU A 306 10.78 -32.06 -14.76
CA LEU A 306 10.08 -33.14 -14.06
C LEU A 306 8.69 -33.45 -14.62
N ASN A 307 7.99 -32.49 -15.24
CA ASN A 307 6.71 -32.76 -15.93
C ASN A 307 6.83 -33.90 -16.97
N LEU A 308 8.03 -34.14 -17.53
CA LEU A 308 8.32 -35.26 -18.45
C LEU A 308 8.16 -36.66 -17.81
N PHE A 309 8.20 -36.73 -16.48
CA PHE A 309 8.12 -37.97 -15.69
C PHE A 309 6.75 -38.17 -15.03
N LYS A 310 5.81 -37.21 -15.19
CA LYS A 310 4.48 -37.17 -14.54
C LYS A 310 3.70 -38.50 -14.53
N HIS A 311 3.80 -39.28 -15.62
CA HIS A 311 3.06 -40.54 -15.81
C HIS A 311 3.92 -41.80 -15.67
N ARG A 312 5.18 -41.69 -15.25
CA ARG A 312 6.04 -42.84 -14.95
C ARG A 312 6.01 -43.12 -13.45
N GLN A 313 5.92 -44.40 -13.09
CA GLN A 313 6.37 -44.83 -11.78
C GLN A 313 7.90 -44.93 -11.81
N CYS A 314 8.55 -44.37 -10.79
CA CYS A 314 10.00 -44.43 -10.61
C CYS A 314 10.32 -44.25 -9.12
N SER A 315 11.53 -44.62 -8.71
CA SER A 315 12.02 -44.30 -7.38
C SER A 315 12.72 -42.94 -7.37
N LEU A 316 12.83 -42.31 -6.19
CA LEU A 316 13.57 -41.05 -6.07
C LEU A 316 15.04 -41.23 -6.50
N HIS A 317 15.68 -42.35 -6.18
CA HIS A 317 17.02 -42.65 -6.67
C HIS A 317 17.08 -42.70 -8.21
N GLY A 318 16.17 -43.45 -8.84
CA GLY A 318 16.11 -43.58 -10.30
C GLY A 318 15.84 -42.26 -11.03
N LEU A 319 14.99 -41.40 -10.46
CA LEU A 319 14.75 -40.05 -10.97
C LEU A 319 16.02 -39.18 -10.93
N LEU A 320 16.77 -39.25 -9.84
CA LEU A 320 18.01 -38.49 -9.66
C LEU A 320 19.14 -38.97 -10.58
N GLN A 321 19.28 -40.28 -10.80
CA GLN A 321 20.24 -40.85 -11.76
C GLN A 321 20.01 -40.40 -13.22
N VAL A 322 18.77 -40.05 -13.59
CA VAL A 322 18.43 -39.55 -14.94
C VAL A 322 18.73 -38.05 -15.07
N LEU A 323 18.49 -37.26 -14.02
CA LEU A 323 18.76 -35.81 -14.02
C LEU A 323 20.25 -35.47 -13.85
N TYR A 324 20.98 -36.33 -13.13
CA TYR A 324 22.40 -36.22 -12.81
C TYR A 324 23.07 -37.59 -13.03
N PRO A 325 23.56 -37.90 -14.25
CA PRO A 325 24.25 -39.15 -14.55
C PRO A 325 25.47 -39.45 -13.67
N GLU A 326 26.00 -38.44 -12.98
CA GLU A 326 27.05 -38.55 -11.96
C GLU A 326 26.62 -39.35 -10.71
N LEU A 327 25.30 -39.52 -10.48
CA LEU A 327 24.71 -40.21 -9.32
C LEU A 327 24.45 -41.72 -9.55
N LYS A 328 25.00 -42.32 -10.63
CA LYS A 328 24.73 -43.73 -10.95
C LYS A 328 25.45 -44.75 -10.07
N ASP A 329 26.65 -44.41 -9.57
CA ASP A 329 27.58 -45.37 -8.95
C ASP A 329 27.75 -45.14 -7.43
N ILE A 330 26.68 -44.76 -6.70
CA ILE A 330 26.72 -44.37 -5.28
C ILE A 330 25.87 -45.23 -4.34
N ASP A 331 26.37 -45.38 -3.11
CA ASP A 331 25.64 -45.94 -1.97
C ASP A 331 24.45 -45.04 -1.61
N ILE A 332 23.27 -45.63 -1.45
CA ILE A 332 22.01 -44.96 -1.10
C ILE A 332 22.09 -44.30 0.28
N LYS A 333 22.98 -44.77 1.16
CA LYS A 333 23.26 -44.14 2.47
C LYS A 333 23.68 -42.68 2.36
N LEU A 334 24.26 -42.28 1.21
CA LEU A 334 24.57 -40.88 0.91
C LEU A 334 23.36 -39.94 1.11
N TYR A 335 22.13 -40.42 0.87
CA TYR A 335 20.92 -39.59 1.01
C TYR A 335 20.48 -39.36 2.48
N TYR A 336 21.00 -40.15 3.41
CA TYR A 336 20.65 -40.09 4.84
C TYR A 336 21.77 -39.52 5.71
N ASP A 337 23.02 -39.84 5.36
CA ASP A 337 24.22 -39.48 6.14
C ASP A 337 24.73 -38.04 5.88
N HIS A 338 24.23 -37.36 4.85
CA HIS A 338 24.73 -36.04 4.40
C HIS A 338 23.68 -34.92 4.39
N LYS A 339 24.14 -33.67 4.50
CA LYS A 339 23.28 -32.48 4.39
C LYS A 339 23.00 -32.14 2.92
N ILE A 340 21.88 -32.64 2.42
CA ILE A 340 21.40 -32.43 1.04
C ILE A 340 20.37 -31.29 1.00
N LEU A 341 20.51 -30.41 0.00
CA LEU A 341 19.49 -29.44 -0.39
C LEU A 341 18.85 -29.83 -1.72
N PHE A 342 17.54 -30.03 -1.72
CA PHE A 342 16.70 -30.10 -2.92
C PHE A 342 16.10 -28.72 -3.21
N ILE A 343 16.47 -28.11 -4.34
CA ILE A 343 15.81 -26.91 -4.84
C ILE A 343 14.74 -27.32 -5.84
N ILE A 344 13.49 -26.94 -5.61
CA ILE A 344 12.33 -27.22 -6.47
C ILE A 344 11.93 -25.91 -7.15
N ASP A 345 12.39 -25.69 -8.38
CA ASP A 345 12.15 -24.42 -9.10
C ASP A 345 10.91 -24.51 -10.01
N GLY A 346 10.01 -23.53 -9.91
CA GLY A 346 8.84 -23.37 -10.78
C GLY A 346 7.60 -24.17 -10.36
N LEU A 347 7.18 -24.12 -9.09
CA LEU A 347 5.96 -24.80 -8.62
C LEU A 347 4.66 -24.32 -9.32
N ASP A 348 4.66 -23.12 -9.91
CA ASP A 348 3.57 -22.65 -10.78
C ASP A 348 3.52 -23.34 -12.16
N GLU A 349 4.56 -24.08 -12.57
CA GLU A 349 4.63 -24.81 -13.84
C GLU A 349 4.21 -26.29 -13.73
N ILE A 350 3.79 -26.76 -12.55
CA ILE A 350 3.53 -28.19 -12.30
C ILE A 350 2.09 -28.61 -12.65
N HIS A 351 1.94 -29.54 -13.60
CA HIS A 351 0.64 -30.07 -14.05
C HIS A 351 0.10 -31.25 -13.21
N LEU A 352 0.70 -31.48 -12.05
CA LEU A 352 0.29 -32.48 -11.06
C LEU A 352 -0.74 -31.89 -10.08
N PRO A 353 -1.60 -32.70 -9.42
CA PRO A 353 -2.55 -32.20 -8.42
C PRO A 353 -1.91 -31.86 -7.06
N LEU A 354 -0.85 -32.57 -6.65
CA LEU A 354 -0.23 -32.55 -5.32
C LEU A 354 -1.24 -32.91 -4.21
N GLU A 355 -1.71 -34.15 -4.21
CA GLU A 355 -2.76 -34.61 -3.27
C GLU A 355 -2.19 -35.03 -1.89
N PHE A 356 -1.63 -34.06 -1.16
CA PHE A 356 -1.00 -34.21 0.17
C PHE A 356 -1.78 -35.01 1.23
N GLN A 357 -3.11 -35.15 1.07
CA GLN A 357 -4.02 -35.82 2.02
C GLN A 357 -4.50 -37.20 1.54
N LYS A 358 -4.13 -37.62 0.33
CA LYS A 358 -4.55 -38.89 -0.29
C LYS A 358 -3.38 -39.76 -0.76
N ASN A 359 -2.23 -39.14 -1.06
CA ASN A 359 -1.05 -39.87 -1.48
C ASN A 359 -0.53 -40.76 -0.34
N ILE A 360 -0.12 -41.98 -0.72
CA ILE A 360 0.40 -42.97 0.22
C ILE A 360 1.73 -42.46 0.82
N PRO A 361 1.96 -42.59 2.12
CA PRO A 361 3.24 -42.24 2.72
C PRO A 361 4.32 -43.22 2.26
N ILE A 362 5.39 -42.71 1.64
CA ILE A 362 6.58 -43.49 1.23
C ILE A 362 7.82 -42.97 1.96
N SER A 363 8.73 -43.87 2.30
CA SER A 363 9.93 -43.55 3.09
C SER A 363 11.24 -44.09 2.54
N ASP A 364 11.21 -45.12 1.67
CA ASP A 364 12.38 -45.61 0.97
C ASP A 364 12.61 -44.83 -0.35
N VAL A 365 13.86 -44.44 -0.57
CA VAL A 365 14.36 -43.75 -1.78
C VAL A 365 14.36 -44.69 -3.00
N LEU A 366 14.28 -46.01 -2.80
CA LEU A 366 14.09 -47.03 -3.83
C LEU A 366 12.63 -47.37 -4.15
N GLU A 367 11.65 -46.93 -3.34
CA GLU A 367 10.25 -47.27 -3.57
C GLU A 367 9.71 -46.63 -4.87
N SER A 368 9.06 -47.42 -5.73
CA SER A 368 8.62 -46.98 -7.05
C SER A 368 7.22 -46.35 -6.98
N ALA A 369 7.15 -45.03 -7.10
CA ALA A 369 5.92 -44.26 -6.95
C ALA A 369 5.71 -43.26 -8.10
N THR A 370 4.54 -42.62 -8.15
CA THR A 370 4.30 -41.52 -9.10
C THR A 370 4.98 -40.24 -8.61
N LEU A 371 5.29 -39.34 -9.55
CA LEU A 371 5.93 -38.05 -9.22
C LEU A 371 5.11 -37.20 -8.22
N ASP A 372 3.77 -37.33 -8.18
CA ASP A 372 2.93 -36.67 -7.19
C ASP A 372 3.22 -37.17 -5.77
N VAL A 373 3.27 -38.49 -5.61
CA VAL A 373 3.56 -39.18 -4.35
C VAL A 373 4.97 -38.85 -3.89
N ILE A 374 5.98 -38.90 -4.77
CA ILE A 374 7.37 -38.57 -4.44
C ILE A 374 7.50 -37.12 -3.96
N LEU A 375 6.94 -36.15 -4.69
CA LEU A 375 7.05 -34.74 -4.33
C LEU A 375 6.27 -34.40 -3.05
N THR A 376 5.07 -34.92 -2.87
CA THR A 376 4.30 -34.69 -1.63
C THR A 376 4.96 -35.33 -0.41
N ASN A 377 5.56 -36.52 -0.53
CA ASN A 377 6.29 -37.18 0.56
C ASN A 377 7.62 -36.50 0.90
N LEU A 378 8.36 -36.02 -0.11
CA LEU A 378 9.58 -35.24 0.09
C LEU A 378 9.27 -33.92 0.83
N ILE A 379 8.25 -33.19 0.36
CA ILE A 379 7.81 -31.92 0.99
C ILE A 379 7.36 -32.14 2.43
N THR A 380 6.50 -33.14 2.70
CA THR A 380 5.99 -33.43 4.04
C THR A 380 7.01 -34.07 4.99
N GLY A 381 8.08 -34.68 4.47
CA GLY A 381 9.18 -35.24 5.26
C GLY A 381 9.08 -36.73 5.59
N HIS A 382 8.07 -37.43 5.06
CA HIS A 382 8.02 -38.90 5.08
C HIS A 382 9.18 -39.52 4.30
N LEU A 383 9.57 -38.88 3.19
CA LEU A 383 10.73 -39.24 2.37
C LEU A 383 11.86 -38.22 2.62
N LEU A 384 13.03 -38.71 3.04
CA LEU A 384 14.20 -37.90 3.42
C LEU A 384 13.89 -36.77 4.43
N PRO A 385 13.57 -37.11 5.70
CA PRO A 385 13.29 -36.11 6.74
C PRO A 385 14.46 -35.15 6.98
N ASN A 386 15.71 -35.62 6.91
CA ASN A 386 16.90 -34.78 7.14
C ASN A 386 17.25 -33.85 5.96
N ALA A 387 16.59 -33.99 4.80
CA ALA A 387 16.90 -33.19 3.62
C ALA A 387 16.23 -31.81 3.66
N LEU A 388 17.00 -30.79 3.28
CA LEU A 388 16.57 -29.40 3.19
C LEU A 388 15.88 -29.14 1.85
N LEU A 389 14.89 -28.25 1.85
CA LEU A 389 14.03 -27.94 0.72
C LEU A 389 13.93 -26.44 0.50
N TRP A 390 14.15 -26.01 -0.74
CA TRP A 390 13.89 -24.63 -1.17
C TRP A 390 13.01 -24.64 -2.42
N ILE A 391 11.79 -24.12 -2.32
CA ILE A 391 10.75 -24.22 -3.35
C ILE A 391 10.43 -22.82 -3.88
N THR A 392 10.51 -22.61 -5.20
CA THR A 392 10.14 -21.32 -5.82
C THR A 392 8.77 -21.36 -6.47
N SER A 393 8.00 -20.28 -6.38
CA SER A 393 6.65 -20.23 -6.97
C SER A 393 6.12 -18.81 -7.22
N ARG A 394 5.08 -18.68 -8.06
CA ARG A 394 4.14 -17.54 -8.01
C ARG A 394 3.30 -17.58 -6.73
N PRO A 395 2.91 -16.42 -6.14
CA PRO A 395 2.15 -16.37 -4.90
C PRO A 395 0.82 -17.15 -4.89
N VAL A 396 0.22 -17.40 -6.06
CA VAL A 396 -1.01 -18.20 -6.18
C VAL A 396 -0.73 -19.70 -6.03
N ALA A 397 0.33 -20.22 -6.64
CA ALA A 397 0.66 -21.65 -6.62
C ALA A 397 1.41 -22.07 -5.33
N ALA A 398 2.12 -21.14 -4.68
CA ALA A 398 2.71 -21.36 -3.34
C ALA A 398 1.69 -21.87 -2.30
N ASN A 399 0.40 -21.49 -2.44
CA ASN A 399 -0.67 -21.90 -1.52
C ASN A 399 -1.02 -23.39 -1.56
N ARG A 400 -0.51 -24.13 -2.56
CA ARG A 400 -0.78 -25.55 -2.74
C ARG A 400 -0.03 -26.43 -1.73
N ILE A 401 1.08 -25.93 -1.18
CA ILE A 401 1.82 -26.59 -0.09
C ILE A 401 1.04 -26.35 1.21
N PRO A 402 0.78 -27.38 2.05
CA PRO A 402 0.13 -27.19 3.35
C PRO A 402 0.90 -26.19 4.23
N PRO A 403 0.24 -25.27 4.98
CA PRO A 403 0.93 -24.38 5.92
C PRO A 403 1.82 -25.13 6.92
N GLU A 404 1.42 -26.35 7.30
CA GLU A 404 2.09 -27.27 8.22
C GLU A 404 3.38 -27.89 7.63
N SER A 405 3.70 -27.59 6.36
CA SER A 405 4.93 -28.02 5.67
C SER A 405 5.74 -26.82 5.16
N ARG A 406 5.65 -25.66 5.85
CA ARG A 406 6.38 -24.43 5.52
C ARG A 406 6.96 -23.77 6.78
N ASP A 407 8.22 -24.04 7.08
CA ASP A 407 8.89 -23.45 8.24
C ASP A 407 9.30 -22.00 7.95
N ARG A 408 9.51 -21.64 6.67
CA ARG A 408 9.86 -20.28 6.27
C ARG A 408 9.21 -19.90 4.93
N VAL A 409 8.58 -18.74 4.86
CA VAL A 409 8.10 -18.15 3.61
C VAL A 409 8.90 -16.88 3.32
N THR A 410 9.44 -16.77 2.11
CA THR A 410 10.17 -15.59 1.64
C THR A 410 9.55 -15.02 0.36
N GLU A 411 9.76 -13.74 0.09
CA GLU A 411 9.25 -13.04 -1.09
C GLU A 411 10.36 -12.28 -1.79
N ILE A 412 10.67 -12.64 -3.05
CA ILE A 412 11.53 -11.82 -3.91
C ILE A 412 10.66 -10.70 -4.49
N ARG A 413 10.96 -9.46 -4.10
CA ARG A 413 10.21 -8.27 -4.55
C ARG A 413 10.81 -7.65 -5.82
N GLY A 414 12.14 -7.68 -5.99
CA GLY A 414 12.80 -7.20 -7.21
C GLY A 414 14.01 -6.30 -6.93
N PHE A 415 14.19 -5.24 -7.73
CA PHE A 415 15.25 -4.25 -7.54
C PHE A 415 14.75 -2.98 -6.84
N ASN A 416 15.35 -2.64 -5.70
CA ASN A 416 15.22 -1.30 -5.12
C ASN A 416 15.88 -0.23 -6.02
N ASP A 417 15.66 1.06 -5.71
CA ASP A 417 16.09 2.16 -6.59
C ASP A 417 17.62 2.18 -6.84
N SER A 418 18.44 1.75 -5.88
CA SER A 418 19.91 1.62 -6.08
C SER A 418 20.31 0.38 -6.89
N GLN A 419 19.59 -0.75 -6.71
CA GLN A 419 19.81 -1.98 -7.47
C GLN A 419 19.48 -1.79 -8.97
N LYS A 420 18.50 -0.94 -9.31
CA LYS A 420 18.19 -0.57 -10.71
C LYS A 420 19.40 0.07 -11.38
N ASP A 421 19.98 1.09 -10.74
CA ASP A 421 21.13 1.82 -11.26
C ASP A 421 22.36 0.90 -11.39
N VAL A 422 22.61 0.03 -10.41
CA VAL A 422 23.66 -1.02 -10.47
C VAL A 422 23.43 -1.99 -11.62
N TYR A 423 22.20 -2.46 -11.85
CA TYR A 423 21.88 -3.34 -12.98
C TYR A 423 22.22 -2.70 -14.32
N PHE A 424 21.74 -1.47 -14.58
CA PHE A 424 22.02 -0.77 -15.83
C PHE A 424 23.53 -0.52 -16.02
N THR A 425 24.25 -0.15 -14.95
CA THR A 425 25.70 0.09 -14.99
C THR A 425 26.51 -1.19 -15.24
N ARG A 426 26.05 -2.36 -14.76
CA ARG A 426 26.67 -3.67 -15.07
C ARG A 426 26.32 -4.19 -16.47
N LYS A 427 25.10 -3.89 -16.94
CA LYS A 427 24.56 -4.40 -18.21
C LYS A 427 25.04 -3.61 -19.43
N ILE A 428 25.30 -2.31 -19.27
CA ILE A 428 25.69 -1.40 -20.35
C ILE A 428 27.18 -1.08 -20.19
N SER A 429 28.01 -1.52 -21.15
CA SER A 429 29.48 -1.39 -21.05
C SER A 429 30.00 0.05 -21.22
N ASP A 430 29.17 0.97 -21.70
CA ASP A 430 29.46 2.40 -21.86
C ASP A 430 28.82 3.20 -20.71
N PRO A 431 29.61 3.84 -19.83
CA PRO A 431 29.08 4.62 -18.71
C PRO A 431 28.22 5.83 -19.09
N LEU A 432 28.48 6.47 -20.24
CA LEU A 432 27.71 7.62 -20.71
C LEU A 432 26.33 7.19 -21.21
N ILE A 433 26.27 6.09 -21.95
CA ILE A 433 25.00 5.46 -22.36
C ILE A 433 24.25 4.95 -21.12
N ALA A 434 24.94 4.32 -20.16
CA ALA A 434 24.34 3.87 -18.90
C ALA A 434 23.71 5.05 -18.13
N SER A 435 24.47 6.13 -17.91
CA SER A 435 23.99 7.34 -17.22
C SER A 435 22.81 7.97 -17.95
N ARG A 436 22.83 8.06 -19.28
CA ARG A 436 21.74 8.62 -20.09
C ARG A 436 20.46 7.77 -20.05
N ILE A 437 20.58 6.44 -19.95
CA ILE A 437 19.45 5.52 -19.77
C ILE A 437 18.88 5.65 -18.36
N ILE A 438 19.73 5.67 -17.32
CA ILE A 438 19.29 5.85 -15.93
C ILE A 438 18.57 7.19 -15.74
N SER A 439 19.10 8.31 -16.27
CA SER A 439 18.43 9.61 -16.19
C SER A 439 17.14 9.66 -17.01
N GLY A 440 17.13 9.10 -18.22
CA GLY A 440 15.94 9.02 -19.07
C GLY A 440 14.81 8.20 -18.44
N LEU A 441 15.12 7.09 -17.78
CA LEU A 441 14.15 6.30 -17.03
C LEU A 441 13.65 7.04 -15.78
N LYS A 442 14.54 7.69 -15.01
CA LYS A 442 14.14 8.46 -13.82
C LYS A 442 13.21 9.64 -14.15
N LEU A 443 13.37 10.27 -15.32
CA LEU A 443 12.41 11.23 -15.88
C LEU A 443 11.08 10.56 -16.24
N THR A 444 11.12 9.40 -16.91
CA THR A 444 9.92 8.64 -17.33
C THR A 444 9.43 7.70 -16.23
N ARG A 445 8.87 8.26 -15.15
CA ARG A 445 8.70 7.54 -13.88
C ARG A 445 7.92 6.21 -13.94
N SER A 446 6.90 6.08 -14.79
CA SER A 446 6.18 4.81 -14.97
C SER A 446 7.13 3.67 -15.38
N LEU A 447 8.09 3.94 -16.27
CA LEU A 447 9.12 2.97 -16.65
C LEU A 447 10.08 2.66 -15.50
N TYR A 448 10.46 3.64 -14.68
CA TYR A 448 11.35 3.43 -13.53
C TYR A 448 10.68 2.65 -12.37
N ILE A 449 9.35 2.74 -12.24
CA ILE A 449 8.57 1.88 -11.33
C ILE A 449 8.56 0.44 -11.89
N MET A 450 8.27 0.25 -13.19
CA MET A 450 8.30 -1.08 -13.82
C MET A 450 9.68 -1.74 -13.77
N CYS A 451 10.76 -0.95 -13.78
CA CYS A 451 12.13 -1.42 -13.52
C CYS A 451 12.37 -1.95 -12.09
N HIS A 452 11.36 -2.04 -11.22
CA HIS A 452 11.43 -2.92 -10.05
C HIS A 452 11.58 -4.40 -10.46
N VAL A 453 11.04 -4.80 -11.61
CA VAL A 453 11.13 -6.15 -12.15
C VAL A 453 12.38 -6.28 -13.04
N PRO A 454 13.33 -7.20 -12.77
CA PRO A 454 14.55 -7.36 -13.55
C PRO A 454 14.32 -7.61 -15.05
N LEU A 455 13.25 -8.31 -15.43
CA LEU A 455 12.88 -8.48 -16.84
C LEU A 455 12.59 -7.16 -17.56
N PHE A 456 11.92 -6.21 -16.90
CA PHE A 456 11.64 -4.90 -17.50
C PHE A 456 12.92 -4.05 -17.59
N CYS A 457 13.88 -4.24 -16.68
CA CYS A 457 15.22 -3.66 -16.82
C CYS A 457 15.95 -4.23 -18.05
N TRP A 458 15.83 -5.53 -18.34
CA TRP A 458 16.39 -6.14 -19.54
C TRP A 458 15.73 -5.61 -20.82
N ILE A 459 14.39 -5.54 -20.86
CA ILE A 459 13.63 -4.94 -21.99
C ILE A 459 14.07 -3.48 -22.22
N ALA A 460 14.14 -2.68 -21.15
CA ALA A 460 14.57 -1.29 -21.20
C ALA A 460 16.03 -1.16 -21.70
N ALA A 461 16.97 -1.94 -21.15
CA ALA A 461 18.35 -1.94 -21.61
C ALA A 461 18.44 -2.27 -23.11
N THR A 462 17.79 -3.34 -23.57
CA THR A 462 17.79 -3.75 -24.98
C THR A 462 17.19 -2.69 -25.91
N VAL A 463 16.06 -2.06 -25.53
CA VAL A 463 15.41 -1.03 -26.37
C VAL A 463 16.23 0.26 -26.39
N PHE A 464 16.64 0.77 -25.23
CA PHE A 464 17.36 2.04 -25.17
C PHE A 464 18.78 1.94 -25.75
N GLN A 465 19.46 0.78 -25.64
CA GLN A 465 20.72 0.53 -26.35
C GLN A 465 20.57 0.57 -27.86
N ASP A 466 19.50 -0.02 -28.42
CA ASP A 466 19.24 0.01 -29.87
C ASP A 466 18.95 1.43 -30.38
N ILE A 467 18.18 2.21 -29.61
CA ILE A 467 17.84 3.60 -29.95
C ILE A 467 19.08 4.50 -29.87
N LEU A 468 19.90 4.38 -28.82
CA LEU A 468 21.07 5.24 -28.64
C LEU A 468 22.26 4.83 -29.52
N GLY A 469 22.48 3.53 -29.74
CA GLY A 469 23.60 3.00 -30.53
C GLY A 469 23.50 3.22 -32.04
N LYS A 470 22.40 3.79 -32.54
CA LYS A 470 22.15 4.07 -33.97
C LYS A 470 22.09 5.56 -34.30
N VAL A 471 22.42 6.45 -33.36
CA VAL A 471 22.06 7.87 -33.42
C VAL A 471 23.29 8.78 -33.34
N GLY A 472 23.63 9.40 -34.47
CA GLY A 472 24.43 10.64 -34.50
C GLY A 472 23.61 11.85 -33.99
N PRO A 473 24.13 13.09 -34.03
CA PRO A 473 23.63 14.22 -33.22
C PRO A 473 22.17 14.70 -33.40
N LYS A 474 21.33 14.07 -34.24
CA LYS A 474 19.92 14.43 -34.43
C LYS A 474 19.01 13.56 -33.56
N SER A 475 18.48 14.15 -32.50
CA SER A 475 17.67 13.50 -31.46
C SER A 475 16.37 12.89 -31.98
N ARG A 476 16.25 11.55 -31.89
CA ARG A 476 14.95 10.87 -31.77
C ARG A 476 14.65 10.68 -30.28
N SER A 477 13.43 10.98 -29.84
CA SER A 477 13.05 10.90 -28.43
C SER A 477 13.14 9.48 -27.88
N LEU A 478 13.50 9.35 -26.60
CA LEU A 478 13.42 8.07 -25.88
C LEU A 478 11.95 7.72 -25.59
N PRO A 479 11.61 6.44 -25.37
CA PRO A 479 10.25 6.03 -25.02
C PRO A 479 9.76 6.71 -23.74
N THR A 480 8.56 7.30 -23.80
CA THR A 480 7.93 8.06 -22.70
C THR A 480 6.75 7.33 -22.05
N THR A 481 6.31 6.22 -22.62
CA THR A 481 5.23 5.38 -22.08
C THR A 481 5.62 3.90 -22.10
N LEU A 482 4.90 3.07 -21.35
CA LEU A 482 5.14 1.62 -21.33
C LEU A 482 4.77 0.99 -22.69
N THR A 483 3.75 1.52 -23.36
CA THR A 483 3.39 1.08 -24.71
C THR A 483 4.47 1.42 -25.73
N GLU A 484 5.03 2.64 -25.71
CA GLU A 484 6.14 3.01 -26.61
C GLU A 484 7.36 2.08 -26.43
N LEU A 485 7.70 1.74 -25.17
CA LEU A 485 8.75 0.77 -24.86
C LEU A 485 8.46 -0.61 -25.47
N TYR A 486 7.22 -1.10 -25.37
CA TYR A 486 6.82 -2.41 -25.89
C TYR A 486 6.72 -2.46 -27.42
N ILE A 487 6.29 -1.36 -28.07
CA ILE A 487 6.35 -1.22 -29.53
C ILE A 487 7.80 -1.27 -30.01
N HIS A 488 8.71 -0.50 -29.39
CA HIS A 488 10.12 -0.55 -29.72
C HIS A 488 10.74 -1.93 -29.47
N TYR A 489 10.34 -2.63 -28.41
CA TYR A 489 10.77 -4.02 -28.16
C TYR A 489 10.32 -4.96 -29.29
N LEU A 490 9.04 -4.92 -29.67
CA LEU A 490 8.51 -5.69 -30.80
C LEU A 490 9.30 -5.42 -32.09
N VAL A 491 9.42 -4.15 -32.48
CA VAL A 491 10.14 -3.74 -33.70
C VAL A 491 11.59 -4.25 -33.69
N ASN A 492 12.27 -4.18 -32.54
CA ASN A 492 13.65 -4.65 -32.42
C ASN A 492 13.75 -6.18 -32.53
N GLN A 493 12.86 -6.96 -31.90
CA GLN A 493 12.85 -8.42 -32.05
C GLN A 493 12.53 -8.85 -33.49
N THR A 494 11.56 -8.19 -34.18
CA THR A 494 11.26 -8.48 -35.59
C THR A 494 12.43 -8.14 -36.52
N ILE A 495 13.20 -7.07 -36.26
CA ILE A 495 14.41 -6.76 -37.02
C ILE A 495 15.51 -7.80 -36.76
N VAL A 496 15.72 -8.21 -35.51
CA VAL A 496 16.70 -9.25 -35.14
C VAL A 496 16.34 -10.60 -35.76
N SER A 497 15.05 -10.96 -35.80
CA SER A 497 14.61 -12.22 -36.40
C SER A 497 14.71 -12.21 -37.92
N PHE A 498 14.29 -11.11 -38.57
CA PHE A 498 14.43 -10.93 -40.01
C PHE A 498 15.89 -11.03 -40.45
N LYS A 499 16.82 -10.36 -39.76
CA LYS A 499 18.27 -10.45 -40.04
C LYS A 499 18.88 -11.85 -39.82
N LYS A 500 18.18 -12.75 -39.13
CA LYS A 500 18.65 -14.12 -38.83
C LYS A 500 18.06 -15.19 -39.77
N TYR A 501 16.92 -14.90 -40.41
CA TYR A 501 16.15 -15.89 -41.18
C TYR A 501 15.62 -15.40 -42.54
N GLY A 502 15.82 -14.13 -42.89
CA GLY A 502 15.42 -13.51 -44.17
C GLY A 502 16.59 -13.33 -45.16
N SER A 503 16.28 -12.78 -46.34
CA SER A 503 17.26 -12.47 -47.39
C SER A 503 18.01 -11.16 -47.15
N THR A 504 19.24 -11.07 -47.67
CA THR A 504 20.19 -9.98 -47.39
C THR A 504 19.97 -8.74 -48.26
N HIS A 505 18.84 -8.06 -48.09
CA HIS A 505 18.61 -6.71 -48.61
C HIS A 505 18.37 -5.71 -47.47
N GLU A 506 18.86 -4.47 -47.62
CA GLU A 506 18.69 -3.40 -46.62
C GLU A 506 17.30 -2.76 -46.71
N ASP A 507 16.29 -3.56 -46.39
CA ASP A 507 14.89 -3.12 -46.37
C ASP A 507 14.61 -2.17 -45.19
N GLY A 508 13.80 -1.14 -45.43
CA GLY A 508 13.42 -0.16 -44.40
C GLY A 508 12.63 -0.81 -43.25
N LYS A 509 12.71 -0.24 -42.03
CA LYS A 509 12.04 -0.79 -40.83
C LYS A 509 10.55 -1.10 -41.05
N GLU A 510 9.85 -0.24 -41.79
CA GLU A 510 8.44 -0.44 -42.13
C GLU A 510 8.20 -1.62 -43.07
N ASN A 511 9.08 -1.88 -44.04
CA ASN A 511 8.94 -3.01 -44.96
C ASN A 511 9.11 -4.33 -44.20
N ILE A 512 10.08 -4.41 -43.30
CA ILE A 512 10.28 -5.56 -42.40
C ILE A 512 9.01 -5.82 -41.56
N LEU A 513 8.38 -4.77 -41.02
CA LEU A 513 7.11 -4.89 -40.28
C LEU A 513 5.94 -5.31 -41.18
N LYS A 514 5.80 -4.70 -42.37
CA LYS A 514 4.75 -5.04 -43.36
C LYS A 514 4.86 -6.51 -43.80
N GLN A 515 6.08 -7.03 -43.98
CA GLN A 515 6.33 -8.44 -44.33
C GLN A 515 5.99 -9.43 -43.19
N ASN A 516 6.24 -9.06 -41.93
CA ASN A 516 5.97 -9.92 -40.77
C ASN A 516 4.56 -9.74 -40.17
N LYS A 517 3.73 -8.86 -40.76
CA LYS A 517 2.44 -8.41 -40.24
C LYS A 517 1.45 -9.53 -39.90
N ASP A 518 1.31 -10.51 -40.78
CA ASP A 518 0.39 -11.65 -40.61
C ASP A 518 0.75 -12.49 -39.37
N VAL A 519 2.03 -12.87 -39.23
CA VAL A 519 2.52 -13.66 -38.07
C VAL A 519 2.33 -12.88 -36.77
N ILE A 520 2.61 -11.58 -36.75
CA ILE A 520 2.44 -10.72 -35.59
C ILE A 520 0.96 -10.66 -35.15
N PHE A 521 0.02 -10.50 -36.08
CA PHE A 521 -1.40 -10.45 -35.73
C PHE A 521 -2.01 -11.80 -35.37
N LYS A 522 -1.53 -12.92 -35.94
CA LYS A 522 -1.92 -14.27 -35.50
C LYS A 522 -1.40 -14.59 -34.10
N LEU A 523 -0.15 -14.23 -33.78
CA LEU A 523 0.36 -14.29 -32.40
C LEU A 523 -0.47 -13.40 -31.46
N GLY A 524 -0.93 -12.24 -31.93
CA GLY A 524 -1.86 -11.37 -31.21
C GLY A 524 -3.23 -11.98 -30.95
N GLN A 525 -3.79 -12.69 -31.93
CA GLN A 525 -5.04 -13.45 -31.79
C GLN A 525 -4.91 -14.55 -30.72
N LEU A 526 -3.84 -15.34 -30.78
CA LEU A 526 -3.53 -16.39 -29.82
C LEU A 526 -3.30 -15.81 -28.41
N ALA A 527 -2.64 -14.65 -28.30
CA ALA A 527 -2.46 -13.94 -27.04
C ALA A 527 -3.79 -13.45 -26.46
N TYR A 528 -4.67 -12.91 -27.30
CA TYR A 528 -6.01 -12.43 -26.92
C TYR A 528 -6.93 -13.56 -26.47
N GLN A 529 -6.93 -14.69 -27.17
CA GLN A 529 -7.65 -15.90 -26.76
C GLN A 529 -7.14 -16.43 -25.42
N ASN A 530 -5.82 -16.58 -25.26
CA ASN A 530 -5.24 -17.04 -23.99
C ASN A 530 -5.49 -16.07 -22.83
N LEU A 531 -5.51 -14.77 -23.07
CA LEU A 531 -5.87 -13.77 -22.06
C LEU A 531 -7.32 -13.95 -21.55
N LEU A 532 -8.27 -14.23 -22.45
CA LEU A 532 -9.68 -14.48 -22.09
C LEU A 532 -9.87 -15.71 -21.22
N ILE A 533 -9.16 -16.81 -21.50
CA ILE A 533 -9.21 -18.05 -20.71
C ILE A 533 -8.21 -18.06 -19.53
N GLN A 534 -7.47 -16.96 -19.31
CA GLN A 534 -6.41 -16.81 -18.31
C GLN A 534 -5.34 -17.92 -18.38
N ASN A 535 -5.00 -18.33 -19.59
CA ASN A 535 -3.95 -19.28 -19.91
C ASN A 535 -2.62 -18.57 -20.26
N VAL A 536 -1.50 -19.25 -20.04
CA VAL A 536 -0.13 -18.73 -20.19
C VAL A 536 0.74 -19.66 -21.08
N GLN A 537 0.27 -20.89 -21.37
CA GLN A 537 0.98 -21.90 -22.15
C GLN A 537 0.09 -22.44 -23.27
N PHE A 538 0.63 -22.61 -24.47
CA PHE A 538 -0.11 -23.08 -25.65
C PHE A 538 0.69 -24.14 -26.41
N THR A 539 0.01 -25.01 -27.12
CA THR A 539 0.59 -26.15 -27.86
C THR A 539 0.94 -25.79 -29.31
N GLU A 540 1.65 -26.70 -29.97
CA GLU A 540 1.74 -26.71 -31.44
C GLU A 540 0.36 -26.78 -32.14
N GLN A 541 -0.67 -27.35 -31.51
CA GLN A 541 -2.01 -27.37 -32.11
C GLN A 541 -2.66 -25.99 -32.05
N ASP A 542 -2.56 -25.28 -30.91
CA ASP A 542 -3.11 -23.91 -30.79
C ASP A 542 -2.43 -22.93 -31.76
N LEU A 543 -1.15 -23.13 -32.08
CA LEU A 543 -0.45 -22.42 -33.16
C LEU A 543 -1.05 -22.73 -34.54
N LYS A 544 -1.30 -24.00 -34.86
CA LYS A 544 -1.90 -24.44 -36.13
C LYS A 544 -3.34 -23.95 -36.29
N ASP A 545 -4.12 -23.96 -35.21
CA ASP A 545 -5.50 -23.47 -35.18
C ASP A 545 -5.55 -21.93 -35.38
N CYS A 546 -4.49 -21.21 -34.99
CA CYS A 546 -4.28 -19.80 -35.32
C CYS A 546 -3.60 -19.56 -36.69
N GLY A 547 -3.35 -20.61 -37.48
CA GLY A 547 -2.73 -20.50 -38.81
C GLY A 547 -1.24 -20.10 -38.79
N ILE A 548 -0.51 -20.45 -37.73
CA ILE A 548 0.93 -20.19 -37.53
C ILE A 548 1.69 -21.52 -37.64
N SER A 549 2.75 -21.59 -38.46
CA SER A 549 3.63 -22.77 -38.44
C SER A 549 4.60 -22.72 -37.25
N VAL A 550 5.04 -23.88 -36.77
CA VAL A 550 6.11 -23.99 -35.76
C VAL A 550 7.36 -23.22 -36.18
N MET A 551 7.68 -23.24 -37.47
CA MET A 551 8.83 -22.50 -38.01
C MET A 551 8.63 -20.99 -37.92
N ASP A 552 7.41 -20.47 -38.07
CA ASP A 552 7.15 -19.03 -37.97
C ASP A 552 7.11 -18.53 -36.53
N ALA A 553 6.61 -19.36 -35.61
CA ALA A 553 6.76 -19.13 -34.16
C ALA A 553 8.24 -19.15 -33.74
N ALA A 554 9.05 -20.08 -34.27
CA ALA A 554 10.49 -20.14 -34.03
C ALA A 554 11.28 -19.00 -34.72
N LYS A 555 10.78 -18.46 -35.84
CA LYS A 555 11.23 -17.20 -36.46
C LYS A 555 10.80 -15.95 -35.68
N CYS A 556 10.18 -16.07 -34.51
CA CYS A 556 9.90 -14.97 -33.58
C CYS A 556 10.73 -15.05 -32.27
N PRO A 557 12.07 -15.19 -32.34
CA PRO A 557 12.95 -15.16 -31.18
C PRO A 557 12.76 -13.86 -30.40
N GLY A 558 12.58 -13.97 -29.07
CA GLY A 558 12.34 -12.82 -28.20
C GLY A 558 10.85 -12.49 -27.96
N LEU A 559 9.92 -13.21 -28.58
CA LEU A 559 8.47 -13.04 -28.37
C LEU A 559 7.87 -14.27 -27.66
N CYS A 560 8.17 -15.46 -28.17
CA CYS A 560 7.78 -16.74 -27.59
C CYS A 560 9.00 -17.58 -27.19
N THR A 561 8.79 -18.52 -26.26
CA THR A 561 9.77 -19.52 -25.81
C THR A 561 9.16 -20.91 -25.87
N GLU A 562 9.89 -21.87 -26.46
CA GLU A 562 9.51 -23.29 -26.49
C GLU A 562 9.73 -23.94 -25.12
N VAL A 563 8.79 -24.79 -24.71
CA VAL A 563 8.84 -25.64 -23.51
C VAL A 563 8.50 -27.06 -23.97
N VAL A 564 9.43 -28.01 -23.82
CA VAL A 564 9.19 -29.38 -24.28
C VAL A 564 8.34 -30.15 -23.28
N GLN A 565 7.22 -30.70 -23.72
CA GLN A 565 6.42 -31.70 -23.01
C GLN A 565 6.60 -33.07 -23.68
N ILE A 566 6.38 -34.17 -22.97
CA ILE A 566 6.26 -35.51 -23.56
C ILE A 566 4.93 -36.11 -23.11
N GLU A 567 4.12 -36.56 -24.07
CA GLU A 567 2.88 -37.30 -23.83
C GLU A 567 3.00 -38.71 -24.43
N HIS A 568 2.45 -39.70 -23.73
CA HIS A 568 2.32 -41.11 -24.17
C HIS A 568 3.58 -41.81 -24.72
N GLY A 569 4.78 -41.32 -24.38
CA GLY A 569 6.04 -42.07 -24.43
C GLY A 569 6.68 -42.28 -25.81
N LEU A 570 6.05 -41.83 -26.91
CA LEU A 570 6.57 -42.00 -28.27
C LEU A 570 6.90 -40.68 -28.99
N TYR A 571 6.31 -39.54 -28.61
CA TYR A 571 6.54 -38.25 -29.27
C TYR A 571 6.63 -37.08 -28.26
N PRO A 572 7.62 -36.18 -28.42
CA PRO A 572 7.66 -34.92 -27.67
C PRO A 572 6.65 -33.93 -28.26
N LYS A 573 5.78 -33.38 -27.42
CA LYS A 573 4.79 -32.36 -27.75
C LYS A 573 5.36 -31.00 -27.37
N LYS A 574 5.55 -30.12 -28.34
CA LYS A 574 6.07 -28.77 -28.08
C LYS A 574 4.95 -27.90 -27.47
N LEU A 575 5.16 -27.46 -26.24
CA LEU A 575 4.47 -26.31 -25.65
C LEU A 575 5.27 -25.05 -25.94
N TYR A 576 4.61 -23.92 -25.82
CA TYR A 576 5.16 -22.59 -25.98
C TYR A 576 4.51 -21.65 -24.98
N CYS A 577 5.19 -20.57 -24.64
CA CYS A 577 4.62 -19.45 -23.88
C CYS A 577 5.22 -18.13 -24.38
N PHE A 578 4.54 -17.02 -24.10
CA PHE A 578 5.17 -15.70 -24.23
C PHE A 578 6.23 -15.54 -23.13
N ILE A 579 7.30 -14.80 -23.42
CA ILE A 579 8.40 -14.59 -22.45
C ILE A 579 7.91 -13.99 -21.11
N HIS A 580 6.80 -13.24 -21.15
CA HIS A 580 6.11 -12.76 -19.95
C HIS A 580 4.63 -12.45 -20.23
N LEU A 581 3.81 -12.46 -19.18
CA LEU A 581 2.38 -12.15 -19.28
C LEU A 581 2.11 -10.75 -19.86
N SER A 582 2.95 -9.76 -19.55
CA SER A 582 2.85 -8.42 -20.16
C SER A 582 3.14 -8.40 -21.67
N VAL A 583 3.91 -9.34 -22.20
CA VAL A 583 4.09 -9.48 -23.66
C VAL A 583 2.80 -10.05 -24.27
N GLN A 584 2.19 -11.04 -23.63
CA GLN A 584 0.88 -11.57 -24.03
C GLN A 584 -0.21 -10.49 -23.98
N GLU A 585 -0.30 -9.69 -22.91
CA GLU A 585 -1.25 -8.58 -22.80
C GLU A 585 -1.03 -7.50 -23.86
N PHE A 586 0.23 -7.17 -24.19
CA PHE A 586 0.55 -6.23 -25.28
C PHE A 586 0.12 -6.75 -26.65
N PHE A 587 0.43 -8.01 -26.97
CA PHE A 587 0.01 -8.66 -28.21
C PHE A 587 -1.51 -8.77 -28.33
N ALA A 588 -2.19 -9.09 -27.23
CA ALA A 588 -3.64 -9.11 -27.16
C ALA A 588 -4.26 -7.72 -27.41
N ALA A 589 -3.67 -6.66 -26.84
CA ALA A 589 -4.11 -5.28 -27.05
C ALA A 589 -3.89 -4.82 -28.51
N LEU A 590 -2.74 -5.15 -29.11
CA LEU A 590 -2.42 -4.85 -30.50
C LEU A 590 -3.38 -5.53 -31.48
N TYR A 591 -3.70 -6.81 -31.25
CA TYR A 591 -4.74 -7.53 -32.01
C TYR A 591 -6.13 -6.91 -31.81
N ALA A 592 -6.52 -6.60 -30.57
CA ALA A 592 -7.84 -6.05 -30.29
C ALA A 592 -8.05 -4.67 -30.94
N PHE A 593 -7.00 -3.85 -31.00
CA PHE A 593 -7.01 -2.56 -31.72
C PHE A 593 -7.13 -2.75 -33.23
N HIS A 594 -6.40 -3.73 -33.81
CA HIS A 594 -6.43 -4.02 -35.24
C HIS A 594 -7.79 -4.58 -35.70
N GLU A 595 -8.41 -5.46 -34.92
CA GLU A 595 -9.78 -5.94 -35.21
C GLU A 595 -10.80 -4.78 -35.15
N PHE A 596 -10.60 -3.81 -34.25
CA PHE A 596 -11.41 -2.60 -34.23
C PHE A 596 -11.21 -1.73 -35.49
N GLU A 597 -9.96 -1.43 -35.90
CA GLU A 597 -9.68 -0.67 -37.12
C GLU A 597 -10.31 -1.32 -38.36
N ASN A 598 -10.20 -2.65 -38.48
CA ASN A 598 -10.81 -3.45 -39.55
C ASN A 598 -12.35 -3.58 -39.44
N ARG A 599 -13.00 -2.96 -38.44
CA ARG A 599 -14.43 -3.08 -38.11
C ARG A 599 -14.90 -4.50 -37.73
N ARG A 600 -13.98 -5.44 -37.47
CA ARG A 600 -14.24 -6.82 -37.01
C ARG A 600 -14.50 -6.88 -35.50
N ILE A 601 -15.30 -5.95 -34.99
CA ILE A 601 -15.53 -5.77 -33.54
C ILE A 601 -16.17 -7.03 -32.91
N ASP A 602 -16.80 -7.88 -33.73
CA ASP A 602 -17.29 -9.20 -33.38
C ASP A 602 -16.23 -10.11 -32.72
N SER A 603 -14.99 -10.13 -33.24
CA SER A 603 -13.86 -10.90 -32.70
C SER A 603 -13.49 -10.49 -31.25
N VAL A 604 -13.75 -9.22 -30.90
CA VAL A 604 -13.35 -8.61 -29.62
C VAL A 604 -14.52 -8.36 -28.65
N LYS A 605 -15.74 -8.78 -28.99
CA LYS A 605 -16.95 -8.61 -28.16
C LYS A 605 -16.81 -9.12 -26.73
N ALA A 606 -16.01 -10.17 -26.50
CA ALA A 606 -15.86 -10.81 -25.19
C ALA A 606 -15.39 -9.85 -24.08
N LEU A 607 -14.55 -8.86 -24.40
CA LEU A 607 -14.09 -7.84 -23.43
C LEU A 607 -14.91 -6.55 -23.47
N ILE A 608 -15.91 -6.43 -24.35
CA ILE A 608 -16.64 -5.17 -24.59
C ILE A 608 -18.10 -5.38 -24.24
N LYS A 609 -18.45 -5.13 -22.96
CA LYS A 609 -19.83 -5.25 -22.45
C LYS A 609 -20.77 -4.24 -23.11
N LYS A 610 -21.40 -4.65 -24.21
CA LYS A 610 -22.43 -3.87 -24.90
C LYS A 610 -23.59 -3.58 -23.94
N LYS A 611 -23.83 -2.30 -23.62
CA LYS A 611 -25.07 -1.90 -22.93
C LYS A 611 -26.24 -2.05 -23.92
N ASN A 612 -27.37 -2.56 -23.44
CA ASN A 612 -28.57 -2.75 -24.25
C ASN A 612 -29.12 -1.39 -24.73
N GLY A 613 -28.79 -1.04 -25.97
CA GLY A 613 -29.18 0.20 -26.64
C GLY A 613 -28.41 0.30 -27.97
N SER A 614 -29.12 0.55 -29.08
CA SER A 614 -28.58 0.43 -30.42
C SER A 614 -27.84 1.69 -30.89
N THR A 615 -26.51 1.65 -30.83
CA THR A 615 -25.60 2.52 -31.59
C THR A 615 -24.46 1.68 -32.18
N PRO A 616 -23.82 2.11 -33.28
CA PRO A 616 -22.52 1.59 -33.70
C PRO A 616 -21.48 1.77 -32.58
N ILE A 617 -20.51 0.87 -32.48
CA ILE A 617 -19.40 1.02 -31.52
C ILE A 617 -18.38 1.98 -32.15
N ASP A 618 -18.40 3.24 -31.70
CA ASP A 618 -17.37 4.21 -32.04
C ASP A 618 -16.06 3.94 -31.26
N PHE A 619 -14.97 4.58 -31.68
CA PHE A 619 -13.63 4.44 -31.09
C PHE A 619 -13.58 4.80 -29.59
N LEU A 620 -14.40 5.78 -29.16
CA LEU A 620 -14.49 6.18 -27.77
C LEU A 620 -15.33 5.18 -26.94
N TYR A 621 -16.35 4.55 -27.53
CA TYR A 621 -17.11 3.45 -26.91
C TYR A 621 -16.25 2.19 -26.77
N PHE A 622 -15.41 1.88 -27.76
CA PHE A 622 -14.45 0.77 -27.73
C PHE A 622 -13.49 0.90 -26.53
N LEU A 623 -12.76 2.02 -26.43
CA LEU A 623 -11.82 2.26 -25.34
C LEU A 623 -12.51 2.34 -23.96
N LYS A 624 -13.70 2.97 -23.89
CA LYS A 624 -14.51 2.98 -22.65
C LYS A 624 -15.00 1.58 -22.27
N GLY A 625 -15.33 0.73 -23.23
CA GLY A 625 -15.81 -0.63 -22.99
C GLY A 625 -14.73 -1.54 -22.42
N ALA A 626 -13.51 -1.45 -22.96
CA ALA A 626 -12.34 -2.14 -22.39
C ALA A 626 -12.02 -1.65 -20.97
N LEU A 627 -11.98 -0.32 -20.77
CA LEU A 627 -11.73 0.28 -19.47
C LEU A 627 -12.78 -0.10 -18.42
N ASP A 628 -14.06 -0.07 -18.79
CA ASP A 628 -15.16 -0.51 -17.92
C ASP A 628 -15.03 -1.99 -17.53
N SER A 629 -14.60 -2.86 -18.45
CA SER A 629 -14.37 -4.29 -18.18
C SER A 629 -13.16 -4.55 -17.27
N ALA A 630 -12.09 -3.76 -17.37
CA ALA A 630 -10.95 -3.83 -16.45
C ALA A 630 -11.35 -3.36 -15.04
N LEU A 631 -12.12 -2.27 -14.91
CA LEU A 631 -12.66 -1.81 -13.63
C LEU A 631 -13.63 -2.82 -13.00
N ASP A 632 -14.39 -3.56 -13.81
CA ASP A 632 -15.27 -4.65 -13.37
C ASP A 632 -14.52 -5.97 -13.06
N SER A 633 -13.21 -6.07 -13.38
CA SER A 633 -12.40 -7.26 -13.12
C SER A 633 -12.14 -7.44 -11.62
N LYS A 634 -12.04 -8.69 -11.15
CA LYS A 634 -11.82 -9.00 -9.72
C LYS A 634 -10.35 -9.13 -9.31
N ASN A 635 -9.50 -9.64 -10.21
CA ASN A 635 -8.07 -9.87 -9.98
C ASN A 635 -7.17 -8.90 -10.76
N GLY A 636 -7.71 -8.21 -11.78
CA GLY A 636 -6.99 -7.20 -12.56
C GLY A 636 -6.20 -7.71 -13.77
N HIS A 637 -6.54 -8.90 -14.27
CA HIS A 637 -5.96 -9.51 -15.47
C HIS A 637 -6.26 -8.77 -16.80
N LEU A 638 -6.87 -7.59 -16.76
CA LEU A 638 -7.19 -6.77 -17.94
C LEU A 638 -6.59 -5.36 -17.84
N ASP A 639 -5.91 -5.02 -16.74
CA ASP A 639 -5.49 -3.67 -16.44
C ASP A 639 -4.31 -3.25 -17.32
N LEU A 640 -3.29 -4.10 -17.49
CA LEU A 640 -2.16 -3.79 -18.35
C LEU A 640 -2.51 -3.99 -19.84
N PHE A 641 -3.32 -4.99 -20.20
CA PHE A 641 -3.99 -5.04 -21.51
C PHE A 641 -4.70 -3.71 -21.86
N THR A 642 -5.46 -3.14 -20.92
CA THR A 642 -6.19 -1.88 -21.14
C THR A 642 -5.25 -0.68 -21.25
N ARG A 643 -4.18 -0.62 -20.44
CA ARG A 643 -3.13 0.40 -20.57
C ARG A 643 -2.47 0.36 -21.94
N PHE A 644 -2.09 -0.83 -22.43
CA PHE A 644 -1.55 -0.98 -23.78
C PHE A 644 -2.57 -0.60 -24.85
N LEU A 645 -3.83 -0.99 -24.72
CA LEU A 645 -4.88 -0.64 -25.69
C LEU A 645 -5.10 0.88 -25.80
N ILE A 646 -5.05 1.58 -24.66
CA ILE A 646 -5.15 3.04 -24.57
C ILE A 646 -3.86 3.72 -25.04
N GLY A 647 -2.69 3.17 -24.75
CA GLY A 647 -1.40 3.68 -25.23
C GLY A 647 -1.22 3.52 -26.75
N ILE A 648 -1.69 2.41 -27.34
CA ILE A 648 -1.75 2.20 -28.81
C ILE A 648 -2.72 3.22 -29.45
N SER A 649 -3.73 3.68 -28.70
CA SER A 649 -4.66 4.71 -29.16
C SER A 649 -4.08 6.14 -29.16
N HIS A 650 -2.84 6.35 -28.73
CA HIS A 650 -2.16 7.66 -28.77
C HIS A 650 -1.36 7.83 -30.07
N ASP A 651 -1.43 9.01 -30.69
CA ASP A 651 -0.87 9.26 -32.04
C ASP A 651 0.63 8.89 -32.14
N SER A 652 1.47 9.21 -31.13
CA SER A 652 2.91 8.86 -31.14
C SER A 652 3.20 7.35 -31.10
N SER A 653 2.29 6.55 -30.54
CA SER A 653 2.39 5.09 -30.59
C SER A 653 2.01 4.55 -31.96
N ARG A 654 1.07 5.21 -32.65
CA ARG A 654 0.65 4.85 -34.02
C ARG A 654 1.72 5.21 -35.04
N ASP A 655 2.45 6.30 -34.84
CA ASP A 655 3.64 6.65 -35.65
C ASP A 655 4.74 5.58 -35.60
N LEU A 656 4.90 4.90 -34.46
CA LEU A 656 5.81 3.75 -34.33
C LEU A 656 5.25 2.44 -34.93
N LEU A 657 3.96 2.41 -35.26
CA LEU A 657 3.21 1.23 -35.75
C LEU A 657 2.73 1.36 -37.22
N GLN A 658 3.14 2.38 -37.98
CA GLN A 658 2.71 2.60 -39.38
C GLN A 658 3.02 1.42 -40.33
N GLY A 659 3.93 0.51 -39.96
CA GLY A 659 4.16 -0.76 -40.68
C GLY A 659 3.14 -1.87 -40.41
N LEU A 660 2.34 -1.75 -39.34
CA LEU A 660 1.40 -2.77 -38.85
C LEU A 660 -0.06 -2.28 -38.87
N LEU A 661 -0.32 -1.06 -38.38
CA LEU A 661 -1.64 -0.42 -38.37
C LEU A 661 -1.82 0.51 -39.59
N GLY A 662 -3.04 1.01 -39.83
CA GLY A 662 -3.36 1.85 -40.99
C GLY A 662 -3.35 3.35 -40.74
N GLU A 663 -3.09 4.15 -41.80
CA GLU A 663 -3.23 5.61 -41.77
C GLU A 663 -4.70 6.05 -41.79
N THR A 664 -5.36 6.24 -40.63
CA THR A 664 -6.45 7.24 -40.50
C THR A 664 -6.89 7.48 -39.05
N LEU A 665 -7.78 8.48 -38.87
CA LEU A 665 -8.38 8.98 -37.63
C LEU A 665 -7.39 9.66 -36.67
N SER A 666 -7.53 10.98 -36.55
CA SER A 666 -6.94 11.78 -35.47
C SER A 666 -7.47 11.28 -34.13
N SER A 667 -6.58 10.69 -33.30
CA SER A 667 -6.99 10.19 -31.99
C SER A 667 -7.14 11.32 -30.97
N SER A 668 -6.39 12.43 -31.12
CA SER A 668 -6.33 13.57 -30.21
C SER A 668 -7.68 14.03 -29.64
N GLU A 669 -8.72 14.21 -30.46
CA GLU A 669 -10.04 14.65 -29.97
C GLU A 669 -10.77 13.57 -29.15
N HIS A 670 -10.64 12.32 -29.56
CA HIS A 670 -11.19 11.17 -28.83
C HIS A 670 -10.44 10.89 -27.54
N ASN A 671 -9.12 11.04 -27.54
CA ASN A 671 -8.26 10.91 -26.36
C ASN A 671 -8.58 12.01 -25.34
N LYS A 672 -8.82 13.26 -25.78
CA LYS A 672 -9.37 14.33 -24.92
C LYS A 672 -10.72 13.96 -24.31
N LYS A 673 -11.63 13.35 -25.08
CA LYS A 673 -12.94 12.85 -24.59
C LYS A 673 -12.78 11.63 -23.65
N LEU A 674 -11.73 10.83 -23.78
CA LEU A 674 -11.42 9.70 -22.90
C LEU A 674 -10.78 10.16 -21.59
N ILE A 675 -9.82 11.10 -21.65
CA ILE A 675 -9.28 11.84 -20.50
C ILE A 675 -10.42 12.47 -19.69
N GLY A 676 -11.34 13.18 -20.36
CA GLY A 676 -12.52 13.76 -19.73
C GLY A 676 -13.44 12.72 -19.08
N TYR A 677 -13.60 11.54 -19.69
CA TYR A 677 -14.34 10.43 -19.07
C TYR A 677 -13.64 9.93 -17.79
N ILE A 678 -12.34 9.68 -17.85
CA ILE A 678 -11.55 9.18 -16.71
C ILE A 678 -11.58 10.17 -15.54
N LYS A 679 -11.33 11.47 -15.80
CA LYS A 679 -11.39 12.54 -14.79
C LYS A 679 -12.79 12.69 -14.16
N VAL A 680 -13.85 12.24 -14.83
CA VAL A 680 -15.25 12.35 -14.38
C VAL A 680 -15.83 10.99 -13.90
N LEU A 681 -15.01 9.96 -13.72
CA LEU A 681 -15.42 8.64 -13.18
C LEU A 681 -15.85 8.69 -11.69
N LYS A 682 -17.01 9.28 -11.41
CA LYS A 682 -17.68 9.30 -10.09
C LYS A 682 -18.32 7.94 -9.74
N ARG A 683 -17.59 6.84 -9.98
CA ARG A 683 -17.96 5.48 -9.53
C ARG A 683 -17.68 5.41 -8.03
N LYS A 684 -18.74 5.22 -7.24
CA LYS A 684 -18.63 5.01 -5.80
C LYS A 684 -17.82 3.73 -5.55
N SER A 685 -16.87 3.78 -4.61
CA SER A 685 -15.96 2.69 -4.22
C SER A 685 -15.25 1.98 -5.39
N LEU A 686 -14.42 2.70 -6.14
CA LEU A 686 -13.27 2.10 -6.82
C LEU A 686 -12.16 1.88 -5.78
N SER A 687 -11.44 0.76 -5.81
CA SER A 687 -10.33 0.52 -4.87
C SER A 687 -9.10 1.38 -5.21
N PRO A 688 -8.12 1.56 -4.28
CA PRO A 688 -6.91 2.35 -4.54
C PRO A 688 -6.12 1.86 -5.77
N GLU A 689 -6.00 0.54 -5.93
CA GLU A 689 -5.30 -0.12 -7.05
C GLU A 689 -5.96 0.22 -8.39
N ARG A 690 -7.31 0.22 -8.44
CA ARG A 690 -8.08 0.66 -9.62
C ARG A 690 -7.88 2.15 -9.91
N CYS A 691 -7.66 2.98 -8.89
CA CYS A 691 -7.31 4.39 -9.09
C CYS A 691 -5.89 4.53 -9.68
N ILE A 692 -4.92 3.73 -9.24
CA ILE A 692 -3.56 3.71 -9.81
C ILE A 692 -3.61 3.22 -11.28
N ASN A 693 -4.46 2.25 -11.64
CA ASN A 693 -4.61 1.85 -13.05
C ASN A 693 -5.10 3.01 -13.93
N LEU A 694 -6.11 3.75 -13.46
CA LEU A 694 -6.61 4.93 -14.17
C LEU A 694 -5.53 6.00 -14.34
N ILE A 695 -4.67 6.22 -13.32
CA ILE A 695 -3.52 7.12 -13.42
C ILE A 695 -2.54 6.63 -14.51
N HIS A 696 -2.20 5.34 -14.54
CA HIS A 696 -1.33 4.80 -15.60
C HIS A 696 -1.96 4.90 -17.00
N CYS A 697 -3.26 4.66 -17.17
CA CYS A 697 -3.95 4.90 -18.45
C CYS A 697 -3.87 6.37 -18.91
N LEU A 698 -3.85 7.33 -17.97
CA LEU A 698 -3.68 8.75 -18.28
C LEU A 698 -2.23 9.11 -18.65
N LEU A 699 -1.24 8.43 -18.04
CA LEU A 699 0.17 8.55 -18.42
C LEU A 699 0.46 7.95 -19.80
N GLU A 700 -0.20 6.85 -20.18
CA GLU A 700 -0.12 6.29 -21.55
C GLU A 700 -0.73 7.24 -22.60
N LEU A 701 -1.71 8.08 -22.22
CA LEU A 701 -2.25 9.18 -23.03
C LEU A 701 -1.43 10.49 -22.92
N LYS A 702 -0.28 10.47 -22.24
CA LYS A 702 0.61 11.61 -21.97
C LYS A 702 -0.07 12.82 -21.29
N ASP A 703 -1.13 12.58 -20.52
CA ASP A 703 -1.86 13.65 -19.81
C ASP A 703 -1.16 14.06 -18.50
N HIS A 704 -0.04 14.76 -18.66
CA HIS A 704 0.71 15.31 -17.53
C HIS A 704 -0.01 16.45 -16.79
N THR A 705 -1.17 16.95 -17.27
CA THR A 705 -1.96 17.96 -16.55
C THR A 705 -2.47 17.45 -15.20
N ILE A 706 -2.50 16.13 -15.01
CA ILE A 706 -2.86 15.49 -13.74
C ILE A 706 -1.72 15.56 -12.72
N LEU A 707 -0.46 15.60 -13.19
CA LEU A 707 0.73 15.73 -12.35
C LEU A 707 1.07 17.21 -12.06
N GLN A 708 0.77 18.13 -12.98
CA GLN A 708 1.17 19.53 -12.88
C GLN A 708 0.18 20.42 -12.11
N ASN A 709 -0.85 19.85 -11.49
CA ASN A 709 -2.05 20.58 -11.05
C ASN A 709 -2.12 20.90 -9.55
N ASP A 710 -1.00 20.88 -8.82
CA ASP A 710 -0.94 21.29 -7.40
C ASP A 710 -1.55 22.69 -7.16
N ASN A 711 -1.29 23.62 -8.09
CA ASN A 711 -1.82 24.98 -8.02
C ASN A 711 -3.31 25.08 -8.42
N GLN A 712 -3.82 24.24 -9.33
CA GLN A 712 -5.23 24.31 -9.75
C GLN A 712 -6.19 23.49 -8.89
N VAL A 713 -5.74 22.41 -8.26
CA VAL A 713 -6.56 21.66 -7.29
C VAL A 713 -6.78 22.48 -6.01
N SER A 714 -5.85 23.39 -5.69
CA SER A 714 -5.92 24.26 -4.51
C SER A 714 -6.95 25.40 -4.57
N SER A 715 -7.53 25.71 -5.73
CA SER A 715 -8.48 26.85 -5.90
C SER A 715 -9.97 26.49 -5.84
N SER A 716 -10.32 25.19 -5.82
CA SER A 716 -11.71 24.73 -5.76
C SER A 716 -12.06 24.09 -4.41
N ASP A 717 -12.94 24.74 -3.63
CA ASP A 717 -13.41 24.29 -2.32
C ASP A 717 -14.46 23.16 -2.39
N THR A 718 -14.26 22.24 -3.33
CA THR A 718 -14.91 20.92 -3.33
C THR A 718 -14.00 19.92 -2.62
N PRO A 719 -14.47 19.20 -1.58
CA PRO A 719 -13.67 18.18 -0.91
C PRO A 719 -13.09 17.16 -1.89
N LEU A 720 -11.79 16.89 -1.77
CA LEU A 720 -11.04 16.04 -2.68
C LEU A 720 -11.65 14.64 -2.73
N THR A 721 -11.89 14.15 -3.94
CA THR A 721 -12.41 12.79 -4.13
C THR A 721 -11.39 11.74 -3.66
N PRO A 722 -11.83 10.52 -3.31
CA PRO A 722 -10.90 9.43 -3.01
C PRO A 722 -9.93 9.13 -4.17
N PHE A 723 -10.33 9.38 -5.43
CA PHE A 723 -9.43 9.31 -6.59
C PHE A 723 -8.32 10.36 -6.52
N GLN A 724 -8.64 11.64 -6.27
CA GLN A 724 -7.65 12.70 -6.09
C GLN A 724 -6.71 12.42 -4.90
N CYS A 725 -7.20 11.79 -3.84
CA CYS A 725 -6.36 11.40 -2.71
C CYS A 725 -5.41 10.25 -3.07
N SER A 726 -5.88 9.22 -3.78
CA SER A 726 -4.99 8.18 -4.35
C SER A 726 -3.95 8.75 -5.31
N LEU A 727 -4.31 9.78 -6.10
CA LEU A 727 -3.40 10.49 -6.99
C LEU A 727 -2.32 11.26 -6.21
N LEU A 728 -2.71 12.10 -5.24
CA LEU A 728 -1.77 12.85 -4.40
C LEU A 728 -0.82 11.90 -3.65
N ALA A 729 -1.33 10.77 -3.15
CA ALA A 729 -0.50 9.74 -2.54
C ALA A 729 0.49 9.11 -3.53
N PHE A 730 0.05 8.80 -4.76
CA PHE A 730 0.92 8.27 -5.82
C PHE A 730 1.98 9.28 -6.28
N MET A 731 1.64 10.58 -6.36
CA MET A 731 2.57 11.67 -6.68
C MET A 731 3.59 11.90 -5.55
N PHE A 732 3.15 11.91 -4.30
CA PHE A 732 4.07 12.07 -3.17
C PHE A 732 5.02 10.87 -3.00
N MET A 733 4.49 9.64 -3.03
CA MET A 733 5.31 8.42 -3.05
C MET A 733 6.22 8.34 -4.28
N SER A 734 5.90 9.11 -5.32
CA SER A 734 6.74 9.29 -6.48
C SER A 734 7.91 10.24 -6.19
N GLU A 735 7.64 11.52 -6.00
CA GLU A 735 8.70 12.53 -5.88
C GLU A 735 9.50 12.41 -4.58
N LYS A 736 8.93 11.76 -3.55
CA LYS A 736 9.45 11.64 -2.19
C LYS A 736 9.89 13.00 -1.59
N PRO A 737 9.04 14.05 -1.59
CA PRO A 737 9.34 15.26 -0.84
C PRO A 737 9.46 14.98 0.66
N GLU A 738 10.09 15.89 1.39
CA GLU A 738 10.13 15.83 2.86
C GLU A 738 8.80 16.28 3.50
N GLU A 739 8.17 17.31 2.93
CA GLU A 739 6.93 17.92 3.43
C GLU A 739 5.69 17.50 2.63
N PHE A 740 4.69 16.93 3.31
CA PHE A 740 3.36 16.68 2.76
C PHE A 740 2.36 17.75 3.23
N ASP A 741 2.00 18.67 2.34
CA ASP A 741 1.03 19.74 2.61
C ASP A 741 -0.41 19.34 2.24
N PHE A 742 -1.25 19.16 3.26
CA PHE A 742 -2.69 18.98 3.13
C PHE A 742 -3.52 20.13 3.74
N ARG A 743 -2.89 21.27 4.05
CA ARG A 743 -3.51 22.40 4.76
C ARG A 743 -4.73 22.96 4.03
N ASN A 744 -5.76 23.33 4.80
CA ASN A 744 -7.06 23.80 4.30
C ASN A 744 -7.80 22.82 3.35
N LYS A 745 -7.28 21.61 3.07
CA LYS A 745 -7.91 20.63 2.16
C LYS A 745 -8.81 19.68 2.94
N GLN A 746 -10.02 19.47 2.43
CA GLN A 746 -10.99 18.52 2.99
C GLN A 746 -11.14 17.29 2.09
N THR A 747 -11.49 16.14 2.67
CA THR A 747 -11.87 14.93 1.94
C THR A 747 -12.73 14.01 2.81
N SER A 748 -13.38 13.00 2.21
CA SER A 748 -14.01 11.90 2.93
C SER A 748 -13.00 11.03 3.68
N GLU A 749 -13.44 10.30 4.71
CA GLU A 749 -12.64 9.30 5.45
C GLU A 749 -11.89 8.31 4.53
N GLU A 750 -12.58 7.74 3.54
CA GLU A 750 -11.99 6.86 2.52
C GLU A 750 -10.90 7.55 1.68
N GLY A 751 -11.05 8.86 1.46
CA GLY A 751 -10.07 9.70 0.79
C GLY A 751 -8.84 9.94 1.66
N PHE A 752 -9.02 10.35 2.91
CA PHE A 752 -7.90 10.60 3.81
C PHE A 752 -7.10 9.32 4.10
N TYR A 753 -7.77 8.18 4.25
CA TYR A 753 -7.09 6.88 4.42
C TYR A 753 -6.14 6.55 3.25
N ARG A 754 -6.46 6.95 2.02
CA ARG A 754 -5.59 6.75 0.84
C ARG A 754 -4.33 7.60 0.85
N LEU A 755 -4.24 8.62 1.70
CA LEU A 755 -3.03 9.41 1.91
C LEU A 755 -2.02 8.72 2.84
N ALA A 756 -2.42 7.63 3.52
CA ALA A 756 -1.56 6.92 4.46
C ALA A 756 -0.18 6.46 3.90
N PRO A 757 -0.01 6.11 2.61
CA PRO A 757 1.33 5.85 2.05
C PRO A 757 2.23 7.10 2.09
N ALA A 758 1.73 8.25 1.64
CA ALA A 758 2.47 9.52 1.66
C ALA A 758 2.81 9.96 3.09
N LEU A 759 1.85 9.83 4.02
CA LEU A 759 2.06 10.14 5.43
C LEU A 759 3.09 9.20 6.10
N ARG A 760 3.31 7.97 5.59
CA ARG A 760 4.39 7.12 6.10
C ARG A 760 5.76 7.61 5.65
N SER A 761 5.88 8.13 4.43
CA SER A 761 7.18 8.50 3.82
C SER A 761 7.63 9.93 4.11
N CYS A 762 6.72 10.87 4.40
CA CYS A 762 7.09 12.25 4.73
C CYS A 762 7.81 12.38 6.09
N THR A 763 8.67 13.38 6.22
CA THR A 763 9.29 13.80 7.50
C THR A 763 8.50 14.91 8.18
N THR A 764 7.78 15.73 7.40
CA THR A 764 6.87 16.78 7.84
C THR A 764 5.47 16.54 7.27
N ALA A 765 4.45 16.53 8.12
CA ALA A 765 3.04 16.40 7.73
C ALA A 765 2.25 17.64 8.19
N LEU A 766 1.82 18.48 7.24
CA LEU A 766 1.03 19.68 7.53
C LEU A 766 -0.45 19.41 7.25
N LEU A 767 -1.21 19.13 8.31
CA LEU A 767 -2.59 18.63 8.26
C LEU A 767 -3.56 19.56 9.01
N ASN A 768 -3.23 20.85 9.15
CA ASN A 768 -4.05 21.83 9.84
C ASN A 768 -5.21 22.36 8.98
N CYS A 769 -6.30 22.77 9.62
CA CYS A 769 -7.55 23.23 8.98
C CYS A 769 -8.19 22.18 8.03
N CYS A 770 -8.11 20.88 8.35
CA CYS A 770 -8.70 19.79 7.55
C CYS A 770 -10.12 19.37 8.01
N HIS A 771 -10.56 19.81 9.19
CA HIS A 771 -11.93 19.71 9.72
C HIS A 771 -12.53 18.29 9.82
N MET A 772 -11.70 17.26 9.99
CA MET A 772 -12.14 15.85 9.91
C MET A 772 -11.72 15.02 11.14
N THR A 773 -12.68 14.59 11.96
CA THR A 773 -12.40 13.69 13.11
C THR A 773 -11.75 12.33 12.73
N PRO A 774 -12.04 11.71 11.55
CA PRO A 774 -11.35 10.49 11.09
C PRO A 774 -9.83 10.63 10.86
N LEU A 775 -9.31 11.87 10.82
CA LEU A 775 -7.89 12.20 10.72
C LEU A 775 -7.06 11.42 11.74
N CYS A 776 -7.46 11.45 13.02
CA CYS A 776 -6.71 10.84 14.12
C CYS A 776 -6.56 9.31 13.97
N ALA A 777 -7.57 8.61 13.47
CA ALA A 777 -7.50 7.16 13.29
C ALA A 777 -6.50 6.76 12.19
N THR A 778 -6.45 7.53 11.10
CA THR A 778 -5.48 7.32 10.01
C THR A 778 -4.07 7.72 10.45
N VAL A 779 -3.91 8.90 11.05
CA VAL A 779 -2.61 9.39 11.55
C VAL A 779 -2.05 8.45 12.61
N ALA A 780 -2.83 7.99 13.59
CA ALA A 780 -2.37 7.02 14.58
C ALA A 780 -1.97 5.66 13.97
N SER A 781 -2.66 5.23 12.92
CA SER A 781 -2.29 4.02 12.16
C SER A 781 -0.96 4.20 11.40
N VAL A 782 -0.69 5.40 10.88
CA VAL A 782 0.60 5.76 10.28
C VAL A 782 1.70 5.78 11.34
N LEU A 783 1.50 6.46 12.48
CA LEU A 783 2.49 6.61 13.54
C LEU A 783 2.88 5.29 14.24
N ARG A 784 2.00 4.27 14.21
CA ARG A 784 2.33 2.91 14.68
C ARG A 784 3.21 2.11 13.72
N SER A 785 3.36 2.52 12.46
CA SER A 785 4.17 1.79 11.49
C SER A 785 5.66 2.11 11.67
N GLN A 786 6.51 1.08 11.74
CA GLN A 786 7.98 1.26 11.84
C GLN A 786 8.54 2.11 10.69
N ASN A 787 7.90 2.03 9.53
CA ASN A 787 8.22 2.78 8.32
C ASN A 787 7.84 4.27 8.37
N SER A 788 7.16 4.75 9.43
CA SER A 788 6.79 6.17 9.54
C SER A 788 8.04 7.05 9.67
N CYS A 789 8.21 8.03 8.79
CA CYS A 789 9.30 9.00 8.82
C CYS A 789 8.92 10.31 9.54
N ILE A 790 7.66 10.48 9.97
CA ILE A 790 7.15 11.75 10.51
C ILE A 790 7.94 12.17 11.76
N THR A 791 8.57 13.33 11.68
CA THR A 791 9.22 14.03 12.81
C THR A 791 8.50 15.33 13.18
N VAL A 792 7.82 15.98 12.22
CA VAL A 792 6.98 17.16 12.44
C VAL A 792 5.55 16.85 12.02
N LEU A 793 4.60 17.06 12.92
CA LEU A 793 3.18 16.79 12.71
C LEU A 793 2.34 17.99 13.13
N ASP A 794 1.80 18.71 12.15
CA ASP A 794 0.86 19.80 12.41
C ASP A 794 -0.59 19.33 12.26
N LEU A 795 -1.37 19.45 13.33
CA LEU A 795 -2.78 19.11 13.42
C LEU A 795 -3.63 20.30 13.91
N GLY A 796 -3.12 21.53 13.83
CA GLY A 796 -3.80 22.74 14.31
C GLY A 796 -5.19 22.97 13.70
N HIS A 797 -6.05 23.67 14.43
CA HIS A 797 -7.39 24.11 13.96
C HIS A 797 -8.33 22.98 13.44
N ASN A 798 -8.14 21.73 13.85
CA ASN A 798 -8.95 20.60 13.40
C ASN A 798 -10.17 20.28 14.28
N ASN A 799 -10.32 20.96 15.43
CA ASN A 799 -11.38 20.72 16.41
C ASN A 799 -11.45 19.24 16.86
N LEU A 800 -10.30 18.66 17.18
CA LEU A 800 -10.16 17.24 17.53
C LEU A 800 -10.84 16.88 18.85
N GLY A 801 -10.77 17.77 19.84
CA GLY A 801 -11.17 17.53 21.23
C GLY A 801 -10.44 16.36 21.90
N ASP A 802 -10.78 16.11 23.16
CA ASP A 802 -10.16 15.05 23.98
C ASP A 802 -10.28 13.66 23.34
N GLY A 803 -11.43 13.38 22.71
CA GLY A 803 -11.67 12.12 22.00
C GLY A 803 -10.84 11.97 20.72
N GLY A 804 -10.44 13.06 20.07
CA GLY A 804 -9.50 13.04 18.95
C GLY A 804 -8.06 12.85 19.44
N VAL A 805 -7.65 13.65 20.43
CA VAL A 805 -6.32 13.56 21.06
C VAL A 805 -6.05 12.17 21.63
N LYS A 806 -7.02 11.55 22.31
CA LYS A 806 -6.88 10.17 22.81
C LYS A 806 -6.55 9.17 21.70
N ARG A 807 -7.23 9.24 20.55
CA ARG A 807 -6.95 8.38 19.39
C ARG A 807 -5.59 8.66 18.76
N LEU A 808 -5.11 9.90 18.81
CA LEU A 808 -3.76 10.26 18.39
C LEU A 808 -2.70 9.67 19.34
N CYS A 809 -2.99 9.64 20.65
CA CYS A 809 -2.12 9.02 21.66
C CYS A 809 -1.94 7.51 21.41
N ASP A 810 -2.98 6.80 20.94
CA ASP A 810 -2.87 5.40 20.46
C ASP A 810 -1.83 5.21 19.33
N GLY A 811 -1.42 6.30 18.66
CA GLY A 811 -0.31 6.35 17.70
C GLY A 811 1.02 6.71 18.35
N LEU A 812 1.04 7.83 19.07
CA LEU A 812 2.24 8.40 19.72
C LEU A 812 2.84 7.48 20.80
N TRP A 813 2.04 6.59 21.40
CA TRP A 813 2.49 5.62 22.41
C TRP A 813 3.49 4.58 21.87
N ASN A 814 3.49 4.34 20.55
CA ASN A 814 4.31 3.31 19.92
C ASN A 814 5.79 3.67 19.98
N ALA A 815 6.65 2.71 20.36
CA ALA A 815 8.10 2.92 20.48
C ALA A 815 8.79 3.30 19.15
N ASN A 816 8.14 3.05 18.01
CA ASN A 816 8.63 3.43 16.68
C ASN A 816 8.23 4.86 16.27
N CYS A 817 7.46 5.58 17.08
CA CYS A 817 7.03 6.95 16.75
C CYS A 817 8.22 7.92 16.77
N LYS A 818 8.44 8.63 15.66
CA LYS A 818 9.60 9.53 15.46
C LYS A 818 9.25 11.01 15.62
N VAL A 819 8.01 11.33 16.02
CA VAL A 819 7.51 12.70 16.14
C VAL A 819 8.26 13.45 17.24
N LYS A 820 8.94 14.53 16.84
CA LYS A 820 9.65 15.48 17.69
C LYS A 820 8.85 16.76 17.91
N THR A 821 8.10 17.20 16.91
CA THR A 821 7.28 18.41 16.98
C THR A 821 5.82 18.07 16.71
N LEU A 822 4.94 18.42 17.63
CA LEU A 822 3.49 18.22 17.54
C LEU A 822 2.76 19.53 17.79
N ASN A 823 2.07 20.04 16.77
CA ASN A 823 1.16 21.18 16.92
C ASN A 823 -0.28 20.69 17.07
N LEU A 824 -0.88 20.96 18.22
CA LEU A 824 -2.28 20.70 18.57
C LEU A 824 -3.04 21.99 18.92
N SER A 825 -2.53 23.16 18.55
CA SER A 825 -3.19 24.45 18.81
C SER A 825 -4.60 24.54 18.22
N HIS A 826 -5.49 25.30 18.88
CA HIS A 826 -6.88 25.52 18.46
C HIS A 826 -7.70 24.23 18.17
N ASN A 827 -7.53 23.18 18.98
CA ASN A 827 -8.24 21.90 18.80
C ASN A 827 -9.36 21.62 19.80
N ASN A 828 -9.69 22.59 20.66
CA ASN A 828 -10.67 22.45 21.75
C ASN A 828 -10.33 21.27 22.69
N VAL A 829 -9.03 21.10 22.98
CA VAL A 829 -8.52 20.11 23.94
C VAL A 829 -8.72 20.64 25.36
N GLY A 830 -9.25 19.81 26.24
CA GLY A 830 -9.41 20.09 27.66
C GLY A 830 -8.53 19.18 28.52
N GLU A 831 -8.80 19.21 29.83
CA GLU A 831 -8.08 18.45 30.87
C GLU A 831 -7.91 16.96 30.51
N GLN A 832 -8.94 16.29 29.97
CA GLN A 832 -8.89 14.84 29.71
C GLN A 832 -8.01 14.51 28.49
N GLY A 833 -7.98 15.36 27.46
CA GLY A 833 -7.06 15.20 26.33
C GLY A 833 -5.62 15.45 26.74
N VAL A 834 -5.39 16.46 27.60
CA VAL A 834 -4.07 16.72 28.20
C VAL A 834 -3.62 15.54 29.07
N LYS A 835 -4.51 14.94 29.88
CA LYS A 835 -4.19 13.75 30.69
C LYS A 835 -3.84 12.51 29.87
N GLU A 836 -4.37 12.34 28.66
CA GLU A 836 -3.92 11.28 27.73
C GLU A 836 -2.55 11.61 27.11
N LEU A 837 -2.28 12.87 26.75
CA LEU A 837 -0.95 13.31 26.29
C LEU A 837 0.13 13.14 27.36
N CYS A 838 -0.17 13.43 28.63
CA CYS A 838 0.77 13.27 29.74
C CYS A 838 1.30 11.83 29.85
N LYS A 839 0.45 10.82 29.62
CA LYS A 839 0.85 9.41 29.60
C LYS A 839 1.79 9.04 28.45
N VAL A 840 1.82 9.84 27.38
CA VAL A 840 2.81 9.72 26.29
C VAL A 840 4.11 10.42 26.68
N LEU A 841 4.03 11.62 27.25
CA LEU A 841 5.19 12.45 27.64
C LEU A 841 6.12 11.74 28.65
N ILE A 842 5.55 11.05 29.64
CA ILE A 842 6.33 10.33 30.69
C ILE A 842 6.97 9.02 30.22
N ARG A 843 6.80 8.60 28.96
CA ARG A 843 7.40 7.36 28.46
C ARG A 843 8.84 7.59 28.02
N PRO A 844 9.83 6.80 28.49
CA PRO A 844 11.21 6.83 27.98
C PRO A 844 11.33 6.55 26.47
N THR A 845 10.31 5.93 25.86
CA THR A 845 10.24 5.71 24.41
C THR A 845 9.84 6.96 23.63
N SER A 846 9.28 7.98 24.28
CA SER A 846 8.88 9.24 23.64
C SER A 846 10.07 9.92 22.94
N LYS A 847 9.76 10.64 21.85
CA LYS A 847 10.71 11.44 21.07
C LYS A 847 10.28 12.90 20.96
N LEU A 848 9.20 13.29 21.65
CA LEU A 848 8.61 14.62 21.54
C LEU A 848 9.48 15.67 22.27
N LEU A 849 9.96 16.65 21.52
CA LEU A 849 10.77 17.76 22.00
C LEU A 849 9.97 19.07 22.03
N THR A 850 8.98 19.23 21.15
CA THR A 850 8.14 20.43 21.03
C THR A 850 6.66 20.06 21.01
N LEU A 851 5.89 20.64 21.94
CA LEU A 851 4.45 20.48 22.03
C LEU A 851 3.78 21.86 22.04
N ASP A 852 2.95 22.13 21.03
CA ASP A 852 2.13 23.34 20.98
C ASP A 852 0.67 22.99 21.30
N LEU A 853 0.19 23.49 22.44
CA LEU A 853 -1.18 23.37 22.91
C LEU A 853 -1.89 24.73 22.96
N SER A 854 -1.31 25.78 22.37
CA SER A 854 -1.85 27.14 22.40
C SER A 854 -3.32 27.23 21.96
N CYS A 855 -4.09 28.12 22.60
CA CYS A 855 -5.51 28.31 22.32
C CYS A 855 -6.38 27.06 22.54
N ASN A 856 -6.01 26.20 23.49
CA ASN A 856 -6.85 25.14 24.02
C ASN A 856 -7.20 25.44 25.48
N ASP A 857 -8.49 25.50 25.80
CA ASP A 857 -8.99 25.96 27.11
C ASP A 857 -8.90 24.85 28.18
N LEU A 858 -7.67 24.45 28.51
CA LEU A 858 -7.33 23.32 29.39
C LEU A 858 -7.20 23.66 30.88
N GLY A 859 -7.00 24.94 31.22
CA GLY A 859 -7.01 25.46 32.59
C GLY A 859 -5.92 24.92 33.52
N ASP A 860 -6.00 25.30 34.80
CA ASP A 860 -4.96 25.01 35.78
C ASP A 860 -4.79 23.50 36.09
N LEU A 861 -5.87 22.71 36.06
CA LEU A 861 -5.80 21.25 36.21
C LEU A 861 -5.09 20.56 35.03
N GLY A 862 -5.19 21.13 33.82
CA GLY A 862 -4.44 20.69 32.66
C GLY A 862 -2.95 21.04 32.79
N LEU A 863 -2.62 22.22 33.30
CA LEU A 863 -1.25 22.61 33.60
C LEU A 863 -0.63 21.77 34.73
N GLU A 864 -1.35 21.52 35.81
CA GLU A 864 -0.90 20.65 36.91
C GLU A 864 -0.53 19.25 36.40
N SER A 865 -1.37 18.69 35.51
CA SER A 865 -1.11 17.41 34.84
C SER A 865 0.16 17.45 33.98
N LEU A 866 0.39 18.55 33.25
CA LEU A 866 1.61 18.77 32.46
C LEU A 866 2.85 18.96 33.33
N ALA A 867 2.75 19.72 34.42
CA ALA A 867 3.86 19.96 35.34
C ALA A 867 4.33 18.66 36.00
N PHE A 868 3.40 17.80 36.43
CA PHE A 868 3.71 16.44 36.89
C PHE A 868 4.41 15.63 35.79
N ALA A 869 3.92 15.69 34.55
CA ALA A 869 4.53 14.98 33.42
C ALA A 869 5.91 15.53 33.01
N LEU A 870 6.22 16.79 33.30
CA LEU A 870 7.56 17.39 33.09
C LEU A 870 8.57 16.90 34.14
N TYR A 871 8.15 16.82 35.40
CA TYR A 871 8.95 16.30 36.52
C TYR A 871 9.35 14.81 36.30
N GLU A 872 8.45 14.01 35.72
CA GLU A 872 8.68 12.59 35.40
C GLU A 872 9.56 12.38 34.13
N ARG A 873 10.83 12.82 34.22
CA ARG A 873 11.92 12.59 33.24
C ARG A 873 11.55 12.88 31.79
N CYS A 874 10.82 13.97 31.55
CA CYS A 874 10.34 14.31 30.22
C CYS A 874 11.48 14.72 29.27
N THR A 875 11.34 14.41 27.97
CA THR A 875 12.26 14.85 26.91
C THR A 875 11.89 16.19 26.29
N LEU A 876 10.81 16.83 26.76
CA LEU A 876 10.24 18.04 26.18
C LEU A 876 11.14 19.26 26.42
N GLN A 877 11.48 19.97 25.34
CA GLN A 877 12.35 21.15 25.31
C GLN A 877 11.58 22.44 25.00
N ALA A 878 10.38 22.35 24.43
CA ALA A 878 9.50 23.49 24.19
C ALA A 878 8.04 23.12 24.46
N LEU A 879 7.38 23.90 25.33
CA LEU A 879 5.96 23.77 25.66
C LEU A 879 5.26 25.10 25.47
N ARG A 880 4.23 25.13 24.61
CA ARG A 880 3.44 26.35 24.37
C ARG A 880 2.00 26.18 24.81
N LEU A 881 1.57 27.12 25.63
CA LEU A 881 0.29 27.17 26.34
C LEU A 881 -0.32 28.58 26.24
N SER A 882 -0.01 29.33 25.17
CA SER A 882 -0.52 30.70 24.98
C SER A 882 -2.05 30.71 24.98
N GLY A 883 -2.65 31.48 25.89
CA GLY A 883 -4.09 31.56 26.05
C GLY A 883 -4.74 30.19 26.27
N CYS A 884 -4.37 29.50 27.35
CA CYS A 884 -4.94 28.21 27.77
C CYS A 884 -5.88 28.32 28.99
N LEU A 885 -6.23 29.55 29.39
CA LEU A 885 -7.02 29.90 30.58
C LEU A 885 -6.39 29.45 31.92
N ILE A 886 -5.06 29.52 31.98
CA ILE A 886 -4.25 29.23 33.17
C ILE A 886 -4.26 30.46 34.10
N THR A 887 -4.73 30.33 35.34
CA THR A 887 -4.62 31.38 36.38
C THR A 887 -3.35 31.26 37.21
N LEU A 888 -2.73 30.07 37.21
CA LEU A 888 -1.48 29.72 37.87
C LEU A 888 -1.50 29.90 39.41
N PRO A 889 -2.48 29.34 40.15
CA PRO A 889 -2.56 29.49 41.61
C PRO A 889 -1.34 28.88 42.32
N GLU A 890 -1.05 29.33 43.54
CA GLU A 890 0.18 29.03 44.32
C GLU A 890 0.55 27.53 44.38
N ASN A 891 -0.44 26.64 44.51
CA ASN A 891 -0.22 25.20 44.51
C ASN A 891 0.25 24.67 43.14
N VAL A 892 -0.31 25.17 42.04
CA VAL A 892 0.07 24.77 40.66
C VAL A 892 1.37 25.44 40.24
N SER A 893 1.59 26.70 40.64
CA SER A 893 2.83 27.42 40.37
C SER A 893 4.03 26.77 41.06
N SER A 894 3.86 26.31 42.30
CA SER A 894 4.88 25.55 43.05
C SER A 894 5.27 24.25 42.35
N VAL A 895 4.27 23.45 41.91
CA VAL A 895 4.53 22.20 41.17
C VAL A 895 5.23 22.48 39.83
N LEU A 896 4.86 23.54 39.12
CA LEU A 896 5.53 23.95 37.88
C LEU A 896 6.98 24.38 38.11
N VAL A 897 7.28 25.16 39.16
CA VAL A 897 8.65 25.58 39.48
C VAL A 897 9.52 24.38 39.90
N ILE A 898 8.97 23.42 40.66
CA ILE A 898 9.66 22.17 41.00
C ILE A 898 9.97 21.35 39.74
N ALA A 899 8.99 21.17 38.84
CA ALA A 899 9.18 20.46 37.57
C ALA A 899 10.20 21.15 36.65
N LEU A 900 10.25 22.49 36.63
CA LEU A 900 11.25 23.24 35.88
C LEU A 900 12.62 23.31 36.58
N ARG A 901 12.78 22.72 37.77
CA ARG A 901 14.05 22.62 38.50
C ARG A 901 14.56 21.17 38.63
N SER A 902 13.82 20.17 38.14
CA SER A 902 14.22 18.76 38.22
C SER A 902 15.38 18.42 37.28
N ASP A 903 16.28 17.54 37.74
CA ASP A 903 17.41 17.01 36.98
C ASP A 903 17.01 15.71 36.22
N PRO A 904 17.23 15.60 34.90
CA PRO A 904 17.88 16.55 34.00
C PRO A 904 16.93 17.61 33.43
N PHE A 905 17.27 18.88 33.63
CA PHE A 905 16.53 20.01 33.07
C PHE A 905 16.68 20.06 31.54
N GLN A 906 15.60 19.77 30.81
CA GLN A 906 15.56 19.77 29.34
C GLN A 906 14.81 20.97 28.72
N MET A 907 13.99 21.68 29.51
CA MET A 907 13.09 22.73 29.00
C MET A 907 13.87 23.98 28.59
N LYS A 908 13.62 24.48 27.39
CA LYS A 908 14.27 25.66 26.80
C LYS A 908 13.29 26.78 26.47
N GLU A 909 12.04 26.45 26.16
CA GLU A 909 10.99 27.43 25.83
C GLU A 909 9.68 27.09 26.56
N LEU A 910 9.12 28.06 27.28
CA LEU A 910 7.80 27.97 27.89
C LEU A 910 6.97 29.22 27.54
N ASP A 911 5.93 29.05 26.72
CA ASP A 911 5.01 30.13 26.36
C ASP A 911 3.72 30.07 27.19
N LEU A 912 3.58 31.01 28.13
CA LEU A 912 2.39 31.23 28.96
C LEU A 912 1.70 32.57 28.63
N SER A 913 2.03 33.22 27.51
CA SER A 913 1.43 34.51 27.13
C SER A 913 -0.10 34.45 26.99
N TYR A 914 -0.76 35.61 27.11
CA TYR A 914 -2.23 35.76 27.03
C TYR A 914 -3.05 34.87 28.00
N ASN A 915 -2.45 34.42 29.11
CA ASN A 915 -3.15 33.69 30.17
C ASN A 915 -3.57 34.63 31.34
N PRO A 916 -4.66 34.30 32.06
CA PRO A 916 -5.13 35.02 33.25
C PRO A 916 -4.25 34.82 34.51
N LEU A 917 -2.92 34.76 34.34
CA LEU A 917 -1.92 34.60 35.40
C LEU A 917 -2.10 35.63 36.53
N GLY A 918 -2.10 35.16 37.78
CA GLY A 918 -2.00 36.02 38.96
C GLY A 918 -0.67 36.77 39.05
N ASP A 919 -0.60 37.75 39.94
CA ASP A 919 0.62 38.50 40.23
C ASP A 919 1.51 37.70 41.20
N ILE A 920 2.25 36.75 40.63
CA ILE A 920 3.16 35.86 41.34
C ILE A 920 4.57 36.06 40.80
N GLU A 921 5.51 36.37 41.69
CA GLU A 921 6.93 36.35 41.40
C GLU A 921 7.42 34.90 41.42
N LEU A 922 7.83 34.39 40.26
CA LEU A 922 8.25 33.00 40.09
C LEU A 922 9.70 32.93 39.64
N ASP A 923 10.52 32.31 40.49
CA ASP A 923 11.95 32.13 40.32
C ASP A 923 12.25 30.98 39.33
N PHE A 924 12.09 31.28 38.03
CA PHE A 924 12.35 30.33 36.94
C PHE A 924 13.85 30.22 36.60
N PRO A 925 14.34 29.08 36.06
CA PRO A 925 15.74 28.91 35.71
C PRO A 925 16.21 29.93 34.66
N PHE A 926 17.36 30.58 34.87
CA PHE A 926 17.94 31.60 33.97
C PHE A 926 18.15 31.17 32.50
N GLN A 927 18.17 29.87 32.21
CA GLN A 927 18.32 29.33 30.85
C GLN A 927 16.98 29.10 30.12
N LEU A 928 15.84 29.28 30.80
CA LEU A 928 14.50 29.11 30.23
C LEU A 928 14.06 30.37 29.48
N LYS A 929 13.78 30.26 28.18
CA LYS A 929 13.06 31.29 27.42
C LYS A 929 11.58 31.25 27.81
N LEU A 930 11.23 32.03 28.83
CA LEU A 930 9.85 32.20 29.30
C LEU A 930 9.16 33.36 28.56
N ASN A 931 7.95 33.14 28.04
CA ASN A 931 7.08 34.20 27.52
C ASN A 931 5.85 34.39 28.42
N LEU A 932 5.69 35.60 28.98
CA LEU A 932 4.56 36.02 29.82
C LEU A 932 3.82 37.25 29.26
N GLU A 933 4.00 37.59 27.97
CA GLU A 933 3.42 38.81 27.39
C GLU A 933 1.88 38.83 27.41
N HIS A 934 1.33 40.04 27.31
CA HIS A 934 -0.11 40.33 27.20
C HIS A 934 -0.98 39.87 28.38
N ARG A 935 -0.62 40.29 29.60
CA ARG A 935 -1.46 40.25 30.81
C ARG A 935 -2.68 41.22 30.79
N GLY A 936 -3.18 41.60 29.62
CA GLY A 936 -4.25 42.60 29.47
C GLY A 936 -5.66 42.12 29.85
N GLU A 937 -6.59 43.05 30.06
CA GLU A 937 -7.94 42.82 30.64
C GLU A 937 -8.75 41.68 29.97
N ASN A 938 -8.62 41.52 28.65
CA ASN A 938 -9.38 40.53 27.89
C ASN A 938 -8.99 39.07 28.19
N ARG A 939 -7.85 38.79 28.82
CA ARG A 939 -7.28 37.45 29.03
C ARG A 939 -8.17 36.43 29.74
N ASN A 940 -9.17 36.89 30.49
CA ASN A 940 -10.15 36.04 31.18
C ASN A 940 -11.22 35.46 30.23
N LYS A 941 -11.32 35.94 28.97
CA LYS A 941 -12.36 35.55 28.01
C LYS A 941 -11.97 34.25 27.27
N PRO A 942 -12.89 33.26 27.13
CA PRO A 942 -12.60 31.98 26.49
C PRO A 942 -12.43 32.09 24.95
N GLY A 943 -11.90 31.03 24.33
CA GLY A 943 -11.66 31.02 22.88
C GLY A 943 -10.74 32.17 22.41
N LEU A 944 -11.00 32.77 21.25
CA LEU A 944 -10.14 33.84 20.70
C LEU A 944 -10.30 35.20 21.39
N GLN A 945 -11.32 35.37 22.24
CA GLN A 945 -11.68 36.67 22.84
C GLN A 945 -10.60 37.22 23.79
N LYS A 946 -9.69 36.38 24.29
CA LYS A 946 -8.48 36.80 25.05
C LYS A 946 -7.46 37.59 24.23
N TYR A 947 -7.50 37.48 22.91
CA TYR A 947 -6.68 38.25 21.98
C TYR A 947 -7.40 39.53 21.49
N ALA A 948 -8.60 39.84 22.00
CA ALA A 948 -9.40 40.97 21.54
C ALA A 948 -8.66 42.31 21.72
N TYR A 949 -8.59 43.08 20.63
CA TYR A 949 -7.85 44.34 20.55
C TYR A 949 -8.68 45.43 19.84
N GLU A 950 -8.76 46.62 20.43
CA GLU A 950 -9.51 47.74 19.83
C GLU A 950 -8.70 48.45 18.73
N LEU A 951 -9.39 48.83 17.66
CA LEU A 951 -8.81 49.50 16.49
C LEU A 951 -9.60 50.75 16.12
N THR A 952 -8.94 51.70 15.43
CA THR A 952 -9.57 52.90 14.86
C THR A 952 -9.25 53.03 13.37
N LEU A 953 -10.23 53.41 12.56
CA LEU A 953 -10.07 53.61 11.12
C LEU A 953 -9.27 54.90 10.86
N ASP A 954 -8.21 54.85 10.05
CA ASP A 954 -7.34 55.99 9.79
C ASP A 954 -7.97 56.97 8.77
N PRO A 955 -8.42 58.18 9.19
CA PRO A 955 -9.03 59.16 8.32
C PRO A 955 -8.07 59.76 7.28
N SER A 956 -6.75 59.52 7.41
CA SER A 956 -5.74 59.88 6.42
C SER A 956 -5.61 58.87 5.26
N THR A 957 -6.13 57.65 5.42
CA THR A 957 -6.13 56.61 4.36
C THR A 957 -7.45 56.51 3.60
N ALA A 958 -8.57 56.79 4.26
CA ALA A 958 -9.93 56.56 3.73
C ALA A 958 -10.20 57.27 2.40
N ASN A 959 -10.74 56.54 1.42
CA ASN A 959 -11.15 57.13 0.14
C ASN A 959 -12.25 58.18 0.28
N GLY A 960 -12.29 59.17 -0.64
CA GLY A 960 -13.25 60.29 -0.63
C GLY A 960 -14.73 59.88 -0.63
N PHE A 961 -15.09 58.68 -1.12
CA PHE A 961 -16.46 58.17 -1.07
C PHE A 961 -16.81 57.41 0.23
N LEU A 962 -15.90 57.32 1.19
CA LEU A 962 -16.13 56.68 2.49
C LEU A 962 -16.38 57.73 3.58
N VAL A 963 -17.43 57.54 4.38
CA VAL A 963 -17.68 58.31 5.61
C VAL A 963 -17.27 57.46 6.80
N LEU A 964 -16.37 58.00 7.62
CA LEU A 964 -16.08 57.49 8.95
C LEU A 964 -17.04 58.10 9.98
N SER A 965 -17.41 57.33 11.00
CA SER A 965 -18.44 57.66 11.97
C SER A 965 -18.29 56.84 13.25
N GLU A 966 -19.05 57.17 14.29
CA GLU A 966 -19.06 56.46 15.58
C GLU A 966 -17.65 56.31 16.18
N GLY A 967 -16.92 57.44 16.28
CA GLY A 967 -15.56 57.49 16.84
C GLY A 967 -14.50 56.80 15.98
N ASP A 968 -14.63 56.92 14.65
CA ASP A 968 -13.82 56.21 13.65
C ASP A 968 -13.84 54.67 13.79
N LYS A 969 -14.88 54.10 14.44
CA LYS A 969 -15.13 52.64 14.46
C LYS A 969 -16.01 52.16 13.31
N LYS A 970 -16.66 53.06 12.55
CA LYS A 970 -17.64 52.69 11.53
C LYS A 970 -17.40 53.39 10.19
N VAL A 971 -17.38 52.59 9.12
CA VAL A 971 -17.28 53.07 7.74
C VAL A 971 -18.53 52.75 6.92
N THR A 972 -18.99 53.73 6.16
CA THR A 972 -20.07 53.59 5.18
C THR A 972 -19.67 54.20 3.84
N ARG A 973 -20.21 53.71 2.72
CA ARG A 973 -19.95 54.28 1.39
C ARG A 973 -21.06 55.22 0.95
N GLN A 974 -20.70 56.48 0.67
CA GLN A 974 -21.57 57.50 0.12
C GLN A 974 -21.55 57.54 -1.42
N ARG A 975 -22.53 58.26 -2.00
CA ARG A 975 -22.54 58.61 -3.44
C ARG A 975 -21.81 59.93 -3.75
N LYS A 976 -21.56 60.76 -2.74
CA LYS A 976 -20.83 62.03 -2.86
C LYS A 976 -19.42 61.86 -2.29
N ASP A 977 -18.45 62.52 -2.90
CA ASP A 977 -17.12 62.73 -2.30
C ASP A 977 -17.26 63.64 -1.07
N GLN A 978 -16.51 63.34 -0.01
CA GLN A 978 -16.52 64.06 1.27
C GLN A 978 -15.48 65.20 1.34
N GLN A 979 -14.62 65.38 0.32
CA GLN A 979 -13.60 66.44 0.25
C GLN A 979 -12.63 66.44 1.45
N TYR A 980 -12.15 65.27 1.86
CA TYR A 980 -11.11 65.17 2.90
C TYR A 980 -9.79 65.88 2.49
N PRO A 981 -8.99 66.34 3.47
CA PRO A 981 -7.64 66.86 3.22
C PRO A 981 -6.76 65.90 2.40
N ILE A 982 -6.00 66.49 1.48
CA ILE A 982 -5.06 65.77 0.60
C ILE A 982 -3.91 65.21 1.44
N THR A 983 -3.82 63.89 1.51
CA THR A 983 -2.74 63.16 2.18
C THR A 983 -2.12 62.16 1.20
N GLN A 984 -0.81 61.95 1.30
CA GLN A 984 -0.10 61.00 0.44
C GLN A 984 -0.66 59.57 0.61
N ASN A 985 -1.01 59.19 1.84
CA ASN A 985 -1.52 57.86 2.20
C ASN A 985 -2.97 57.56 1.76
N ARG A 986 -3.74 58.56 1.27
CA ARG A 986 -5.17 58.37 0.92
C ARG A 986 -5.35 57.51 -0.33
N PHE A 987 -6.24 56.52 -0.27
CA PHE A 987 -6.71 55.81 -1.46
C PHE A 987 -7.52 56.76 -2.36
N ASP A 988 -7.15 56.93 -3.62
CA ASP A 988 -7.79 57.92 -4.52
C ASP A 988 -8.93 57.36 -5.39
N LYS A 989 -8.80 56.15 -5.94
CA LYS A 989 -9.83 55.51 -6.80
C LYS A 989 -10.49 54.29 -6.18
N CYS A 990 -9.76 53.50 -5.38
CA CYS A 990 -10.31 52.33 -4.70
C CYS A 990 -11.04 52.74 -3.42
N ASN A 991 -12.27 52.26 -3.22
CA ASN A 991 -13.12 52.56 -2.05
C ASN A 991 -12.61 51.85 -0.77
N GLN A 992 -11.40 52.19 -0.32
CA GLN A 992 -10.69 51.49 0.75
C GLN A 992 -10.29 52.41 1.91
N VAL A 993 -10.08 51.80 3.09
CA VAL A 993 -9.55 52.42 4.32
C VAL A 993 -8.73 51.38 5.09
N LEU A 994 -7.69 51.80 5.81
CA LEU A 994 -6.99 50.97 6.80
C LEU A 994 -7.26 51.48 8.22
N CYS A 995 -7.04 50.63 9.21
CA CYS A 995 -6.91 51.03 10.60
C CYS A 995 -5.57 51.73 10.85
N LYS A 996 -5.50 52.51 11.93
CA LYS A 996 -4.35 53.34 12.31
C LYS A 996 -3.27 52.54 13.03
N GLU A 997 -3.66 51.50 13.76
CA GLU A 997 -2.79 50.63 14.53
C GLU A 997 -2.21 49.52 13.64
N GLY A 998 -0.92 49.23 13.79
CA GLY A 998 -0.24 48.13 13.12
C GLY A 998 -0.05 46.96 14.09
N LEU A 999 -0.30 45.74 13.62
CA LEU A 999 -0.38 44.54 14.44
C LEU A 999 0.74 43.55 14.10
N ASP A 1000 1.55 43.21 15.09
CA ASP A 1000 2.79 42.42 15.02
C ASP A 1000 2.81 41.19 15.96
N LYS A 1001 1.70 40.93 16.65
CA LYS A 1001 1.53 39.86 17.65
C LYS A 1001 0.19 39.12 17.48
N ARG A 1002 -0.23 38.31 18.46
CA ARG A 1002 -1.53 37.62 18.46
C ARG A 1002 -2.67 38.60 18.74
N HIS A 1003 -3.55 38.79 17.75
CA HIS A 1003 -4.65 39.73 17.82
C HIS A 1003 -5.94 39.12 17.25
N TYR A 1004 -7.05 39.30 17.96
CA TYR A 1004 -8.40 38.99 17.53
C TYR A 1004 -9.23 40.26 17.49
N LEU A 1005 -10.19 40.31 16.56
CA LEU A 1005 -11.11 41.41 16.39
C LEU A 1005 -12.39 40.90 15.71
N GLU A 1006 -13.51 41.57 15.97
CA GLU A 1006 -14.77 41.28 15.28
C GLU A 1006 -15.27 42.50 14.51
N VAL A 1007 -15.81 42.24 13.32
CA VAL A 1007 -16.41 43.26 12.48
C VAL A 1007 -17.85 42.89 12.15
N GLU A 1008 -18.78 43.78 12.45
CA GLU A 1008 -20.14 43.68 11.95
C GLU A 1008 -20.21 44.25 10.54
N CYS A 1009 -20.78 43.48 9.61
CA CYS A 1009 -20.79 43.78 8.19
C CYS A 1009 -22.22 43.77 7.64
N LEU A 1010 -22.52 44.76 6.80
CA LEU A 1010 -23.78 44.89 6.09
C LEU A 1010 -23.53 44.86 4.57
N HIS A 1011 -24.28 44.03 3.85
CA HIS A 1011 -24.10 43.75 2.42
C HIS A 1011 -22.70 43.18 2.06
N ASN A 1012 -22.15 43.57 0.90
CA ASN A 1012 -20.95 42.96 0.32
C ASN A 1012 -19.72 43.81 0.64
N VAL A 1013 -18.70 43.19 1.24
CA VAL A 1013 -17.50 43.88 1.75
C VAL A 1013 -16.23 43.05 1.54
N GLN A 1014 -15.10 43.74 1.49
CA GLN A 1014 -13.76 43.16 1.61
C GLN A 1014 -13.22 43.47 3.01
N ILE A 1015 -12.72 42.46 3.71
CA ILE A 1015 -12.07 42.53 5.01
C ILE A 1015 -10.70 41.88 4.85
N GLY A 1016 -9.62 42.60 5.11
CA GLY A 1016 -8.29 42.06 4.90
C GLY A 1016 -7.25 42.67 5.83
N MET A 1017 -6.02 42.22 5.72
CA MET A 1017 -4.87 42.86 6.34
C MET A 1017 -3.84 43.21 5.26
N ALA A 1018 -3.14 44.33 5.46
CA ALA A 1018 -2.16 44.83 4.52
C ALA A 1018 -0.91 45.36 5.22
N TYR A 1019 0.23 45.25 4.56
CA TYR A 1019 1.44 46.00 4.87
C TYR A 1019 1.21 47.50 4.64
N LYS A 1020 1.94 48.34 5.38
CA LYS A 1020 1.81 49.80 5.30
C LYS A 1020 2.15 50.32 3.91
N GLY A 1021 3.11 49.65 3.24
CA GLY A 1021 3.54 49.91 1.88
C GLY A 1021 2.62 49.42 0.75
N ILE A 1022 1.35 49.05 0.99
CA ILE A 1022 0.39 48.85 -0.11
C ILE A 1022 0.19 50.16 -0.90
N GLU A 1023 0.12 50.06 -2.22
CA GLU A 1023 -0.01 51.22 -3.10
C GLU A 1023 -1.36 51.94 -2.91
N ARG A 1024 -1.39 53.27 -3.07
CA ARG A 1024 -2.55 54.11 -2.71
C ARG A 1024 -3.19 54.86 -3.87
N LYS A 1025 -2.55 54.87 -5.06
CA LYS A 1025 -2.90 55.77 -6.16
C LYS A 1025 -3.25 54.98 -7.44
N GLY A 1026 -4.26 55.44 -8.17
CA GLY A 1026 -4.72 54.80 -9.40
C GLY A 1026 -5.61 53.56 -9.17
N THR A 1027 -5.75 52.75 -10.22
CA THR A 1027 -6.62 51.57 -10.26
C THR A 1027 -5.86 50.36 -10.73
N GLY A 1028 -5.85 49.28 -9.94
CA GLY A 1028 -5.21 48.03 -10.31
C GLY A 1028 -5.07 47.07 -9.15
N GLU A 1029 -4.41 45.95 -9.40
CA GLU A 1029 -4.21 44.87 -8.43
C GLU A 1029 -3.21 45.27 -7.33
N SER A 1030 -2.22 46.11 -7.64
CA SER A 1030 -1.24 46.68 -6.70
C SER A 1030 -1.87 47.53 -5.58
N VAL A 1031 -3.00 48.18 -5.86
CA VAL A 1031 -3.76 49.03 -4.92
C VAL A 1031 -4.87 48.24 -4.21
N THR A 1032 -5.43 47.22 -4.86
CA THR A 1032 -6.64 46.53 -4.39
C THR A 1032 -6.33 45.48 -3.32
N LEU A 1033 -7.00 45.57 -2.16
CA LEU A 1033 -6.84 44.65 -1.04
C LEU A 1033 -7.08 43.18 -1.48
N GLY A 1034 -6.05 42.36 -1.28
CA GLY A 1034 -6.02 40.94 -1.62
C GLY A 1034 -5.42 40.63 -3.00
N CYS A 1035 -5.36 41.59 -3.93
CA CYS A 1035 -4.89 41.35 -5.30
C CYS A 1035 -3.36 41.44 -5.47
N ASN A 1036 -2.61 41.76 -4.41
CA ASN A 1036 -1.17 41.99 -4.44
C ASN A 1036 -0.41 41.20 -3.37
N ALA A 1037 0.92 41.25 -3.42
CA ALA A 1037 1.80 40.59 -2.46
C ALA A 1037 1.78 41.23 -1.06
N ASN A 1038 1.25 42.44 -0.92
CA ASN A 1038 1.27 43.24 0.31
C ASN A 1038 -0.05 43.14 1.11
N SER A 1039 -1.00 42.29 0.70
CA SER A 1039 -2.29 42.15 1.38
C SER A 1039 -2.95 40.78 1.20
N TRP A 1040 -3.82 40.45 2.16
CA TRP A 1040 -4.59 39.20 2.25
C TRP A 1040 -6.03 39.57 2.59
N THR A 1041 -7.03 39.02 1.89
CA THR A 1041 -8.42 39.50 2.02
C THR A 1041 -9.45 38.39 1.95
N LEU A 1042 -10.45 38.49 2.81
CA LEU A 1042 -11.73 37.81 2.72
C LEU A 1042 -12.75 38.75 2.08
N TYR A 1043 -13.34 38.35 0.96
CA TYR A 1043 -14.55 38.96 0.42
C TYR A 1043 -15.78 38.18 0.88
N THR A 1044 -16.77 38.88 1.43
CA THR A 1044 -18.06 38.30 1.82
C THR A 1044 -19.20 38.97 1.06
N SER A 1045 -20.11 38.15 0.52
CA SER A 1045 -21.33 38.61 -0.15
C SER A 1045 -22.49 37.63 0.06
N LYS A 1046 -23.71 38.08 -0.27
CA LYS A 1046 -24.94 37.26 -0.19
C LYS A 1046 -24.87 35.92 -0.93
N TYR A 1047 -24.03 35.78 -1.96
CA TYR A 1047 -24.03 34.62 -2.86
C TYR A 1047 -22.67 33.90 -2.96
N GLN A 1048 -21.58 34.56 -2.60
CA GLN A 1048 -20.20 34.08 -2.80
C GLN A 1048 -19.30 34.62 -1.69
N GLY A 1049 -18.47 33.76 -1.11
CA GLY A 1049 -17.26 34.19 -0.40
C GLY A 1049 -16.02 33.82 -1.22
N HIS A 1050 -14.93 34.54 -1.01
CA HIS A 1050 -13.60 34.08 -1.40
C HIS A 1050 -12.52 34.66 -0.49
N ALA A 1051 -11.44 33.92 -0.31
CA ALA A 1051 -10.18 34.42 0.23
C ALA A 1051 -9.21 34.67 -0.95
N GLN A 1052 -8.52 35.81 -0.98
CA GLN A 1052 -7.57 36.16 -2.04
C GLN A 1052 -6.25 36.72 -1.48
N HIS A 1053 -5.15 36.32 -2.10
CA HIS A 1053 -3.81 36.90 -1.96
C HIS A 1053 -3.09 36.80 -3.31
N LYS A 1054 -2.56 37.93 -3.83
CA LYS A 1054 -2.03 38.04 -5.21
C LYS A 1054 -3.13 37.60 -6.22
N GLU A 1055 -2.73 36.92 -7.30
CA GLU A 1055 -3.62 36.29 -8.28
C GLU A 1055 -4.38 35.06 -7.75
N ILE A 1056 -4.05 34.56 -6.54
CA ILE A 1056 -4.61 33.31 -6.00
C ILE A 1056 -5.92 33.59 -5.26
N LEU A 1057 -7.02 33.12 -5.84
CA LEU A 1057 -8.37 33.22 -5.28
C LEU A 1057 -8.91 31.84 -4.91
N HIS A 1058 -9.21 31.64 -3.62
CA HIS A 1058 -9.90 30.46 -3.08
C HIS A 1058 -11.37 30.82 -2.86
N ARG A 1059 -12.30 30.11 -3.52
CA ARG A 1059 -13.74 30.28 -3.27
C ARG A 1059 -14.11 29.67 -1.90
N LEU A 1060 -15.19 30.18 -1.29
CA LEU A 1060 -15.63 29.76 0.03
C LEU A 1060 -17.16 29.55 0.10
N GLN A 1061 -17.57 28.37 0.58
CA GLN A 1061 -18.94 28.06 0.99
C GLN A 1061 -19.34 28.77 2.30
N LEU A 1062 -19.74 30.05 2.19
CA LEU A 1062 -20.29 30.81 3.31
C LEU A 1062 -21.63 30.23 3.83
N PRO A 1063 -21.91 30.34 5.15
CA PRO A 1063 -23.26 30.17 5.70
C PRO A 1063 -24.28 31.11 5.03
N LYS A 1064 -25.58 30.78 5.11
CA LYS A 1064 -26.66 31.57 4.48
C LYS A 1064 -26.87 32.93 5.15
N ILE A 1065 -26.10 33.94 4.73
CA ILE A 1065 -26.30 35.34 5.08
C ILE A 1065 -27.69 35.80 4.58
N LYS A 1066 -28.50 36.38 5.47
CA LYS A 1066 -29.81 36.97 5.12
C LYS A 1066 -29.60 38.35 4.51
N ALA A 1067 -30.38 38.70 3.50
CA ALA A 1067 -30.37 40.06 2.95
C ALA A 1067 -30.88 41.07 4.01
N HIS A 1068 -30.26 42.24 4.08
CA HIS A 1068 -30.58 43.33 5.03
C HIS A 1068 -30.47 42.97 6.52
N VAL A 1069 -29.75 41.90 6.88
CA VAL A 1069 -29.38 41.57 8.26
C VAL A 1069 -27.86 41.65 8.37
N PRO A 1070 -27.30 42.33 9.39
CA PRO A 1070 -25.85 42.32 9.61
C PRO A 1070 -25.34 40.92 9.98
N TYR A 1071 -24.06 40.69 9.71
CA TYR A 1071 -23.35 39.46 10.07
C TYR A 1071 -21.96 39.80 10.64
N ARG A 1072 -21.47 38.98 11.59
CA ARG A 1072 -20.18 39.19 12.25
C ARG A 1072 -19.10 38.30 11.66
N VAL A 1073 -17.96 38.90 11.32
CA VAL A 1073 -16.74 38.20 10.91
C VAL A 1073 -15.67 38.44 11.98
N GLY A 1074 -15.11 37.37 12.51
CA GLY A 1074 -13.93 37.42 13.37
C GLY A 1074 -12.67 37.30 12.53
N VAL A 1075 -11.67 38.14 12.78
CA VAL A 1075 -10.34 38.06 12.17
C VAL A 1075 -9.34 37.76 13.27
N PHE A 1076 -8.47 36.76 13.06
CA PHE A 1076 -7.41 36.38 13.98
C PHE A 1076 -6.08 36.36 13.27
N LEU A 1077 -5.16 37.19 13.75
CA LEU A 1077 -3.76 37.21 13.34
C LEU A 1077 -2.96 36.50 14.44
N ASP A 1078 -2.26 35.42 14.10
CA ASP A 1078 -1.11 34.95 14.87
C ASP A 1078 0.14 35.30 14.05
N TRP A 1079 0.63 36.52 14.25
CA TRP A 1079 1.79 37.05 13.53
C TRP A 1079 3.05 36.19 13.77
N PRO A 1080 3.39 35.77 15.01
CA PRO A 1080 4.49 34.84 15.28
C PRO A 1080 4.37 33.48 14.57
N ALA A 1081 3.16 32.92 14.46
CA ALA A 1081 2.93 31.67 13.72
C ALA A 1081 2.82 31.84 12.20
N GLY A 1082 2.80 33.09 11.70
CA GLY A 1082 2.62 33.37 10.28
C GLY A 1082 1.22 33.02 9.75
N THR A 1083 0.18 33.15 10.57
CA THR A 1083 -1.20 32.82 10.16
C THR A 1083 -2.18 33.98 10.28
N LEU A 1084 -3.09 34.07 9.30
CA LEU A 1084 -4.23 34.98 9.30
C LEU A 1084 -5.51 34.18 9.03
N SER A 1085 -6.32 34.01 10.08
CA SER A 1085 -7.52 33.17 10.10
C SER A 1085 -8.80 34.01 10.16
N PHE A 1086 -9.79 33.62 9.35
CA PHE A 1086 -11.10 34.26 9.30
C PHE A 1086 -12.20 33.32 9.82
N TYR A 1087 -13.17 33.88 10.55
CA TYR A 1087 -14.27 33.15 11.16
C TYR A 1087 -15.61 33.84 10.93
N MET A 1088 -16.67 33.08 10.71
CA MET A 1088 -18.05 33.53 10.78
C MET A 1088 -18.53 33.39 12.22
N VAL A 1089 -19.02 34.48 12.82
CA VAL A 1089 -19.48 34.50 14.22
C VAL A 1089 -21.00 34.46 14.23
N ASN A 1090 -21.59 33.51 14.97
CA ASN A 1090 -23.05 33.41 15.08
C ASN A 1090 -23.60 34.19 16.29
N GLN A 1091 -24.94 34.20 16.42
CA GLN A 1091 -25.65 34.91 17.50
C GLN A 1091 -25.37 34.36 18.93
N LEU A 1092 -24.66 33.24 19.04
CA LEU A 1092 -24.23 32.62 20.31
C LEU A 1092 -22.71 32.79 20.55
N GLY A 1093 -22.02 33.59 19.73
CA GLY A 1093 -20.57 33.81 19.81
C GLY A 1093 -19.71 32.64 19.33
N THR A 1094 -20.29 31.53 18.84
CA THR A 1094 -19.49 30.37 18.43
C THR A 1094 -18.87 30.60 17.05
N LEU A 1095 -17.56 30.42 16.96
CA LEU A 1095 -16.78 30.67 15.75
C LEU A 1095 -16.87 29.51 14.75
N THR A 1096 -17.20 29.83 13.50
CA THR A 1096 -17.12 28.90 12.37
C THR A 1096 -15.94 29.32 11.49
N HIS A 1097 -14.87 28.53 11.45
CA HIS A 1097 -13.72 28.82 10.58
C HIS A 1097 -14.14 28.93 9.10
N LEU A 1098 -13.57 29.90 8.40
CA LEU A 1098 -13.79 30.14 6.98
C LEU A 1098 -12.55 29.83 6.15
N TYR A 1099 -11.40 30.41 6.52
CA TYR A 1099 -10.13 30.25 5.80
C TYR A 1099 -8.94 30.68 6.67
N THR A 1100 -7.76 30.10 6.45
CA THR A 1100 -6.49 30.55 7.05
C THR A 1100 -5.42 30.71 5.98
N PHE A 1101 -4.88 31.91 5.84
CA PHE A 1101 -3.63 32.14 5.10
C PHE A 1101 -2.43 31.74 5.97
N HIS A 1102 -1.40 31.20 5.32
CA HIS A 1102 -0.11 30.85 5.93
C HIS A 1102 0.99 31.58 5.16
N THR A 1103 1.80 32.39 5.82
CA THR A 1103 2.86 33.19 5.21
C THR A 1103 3.83 33.72 6.28
N THR A 1104 5.09 33.95 5.93
CA THR A 1104 6.00 34.69 6.81
C THR A 1104 5.69 36.17 6.73
N PHE A 1105 5.24 36.78 7.83
CA PHE A 1105 5.05 38.23 7.89
C PHE A 1105 6.39 38.94 8.15
N THR A 1106 6.59 40.10 7.53
CA THR A 1106 7.87 40.84 7.56
C THR A 1106 7.79 42.22 8.19
N GLU A 1107 6.57 42.78 8.32
CA GLU A 1107 6.29 44.05 9.00
C GLU A 1107 4.91 43.98 9.71
N PRO A 1108 4.56 44.94 10.58
CA PRO A 1108 3.24 44.99 11.22
C PRO A 1108 2.11 45.13 10.20
N LEU A 1109 1.02 44.40 10.43
CA LEU A 1109 -0.15 44.37 9.55
C LEU A 1109 -1.23 45.36 10.01
N TYR A 1110 -1.79 46.08 9.05
CA TYR A 1110 -2.89 47.01 9.25
C TYR A 1110 -4.18 46.38 8.74
N LEU A 1111 -5.21 46.28 9.59
CA LEU A 1111 -6.53 45.80 9.19
C LEU A 1111 -7.14 46.79 8.17
N GLY A 1112 -7.70 46.28 7.08
CA GLY A 1112 -8.15 47.05 5.93
C GLY A 1112 -9.52 46.61 5.41
N PHE A 1113 -10.25 47.57 4.87
CA PHE A 1113 -11.61 47.39 4.40
C PHE A 1113 -11.81 47.94 2.98
N GLY A 1114 -12.61 47.24 2.18
CA GLY A 1114 -13.07 47.68 0.87
C GLY A 1114 -14.60 47.62 0.76
N LEU A 1115 -15.23 48.74 0.43
CA LEU A 1115 -16.70 48.86 0.37
C LEU A 1115 -17.13 49.22 -1.06
N ASN A 1116 -17.75 48.29 -1.78
CA ASN A 1116 -18.15 48.52 -3.17
C ASN A 1116 -19.63 48.95 -3.34
N SER A 1117 -20.53 48.53 -2.44
CA SER A 1117 -21.94 48.99 -2.47
C SER A 1117 -22.14 50.31 -1.69
N PRO A 1118 -22.95 51.27 -2.16
CA PRO A 1118 -23.39 52.41 -1.35
C PRO A 1118 -24.40 52.03 -0.25
N THR A 1119 -24.73 50.75 -0.11
CA THR A 1119 -25.48 50.19 1.02
C THR A 1119 -24.58 49.39 1.99
N ALA A 1120 -23.28 49.29 1.70
CA ALA A 1120 -22.34 48.58 2.56
C ALA A 1120 -21.98 49.45 3.77
N ALA A 1121 -21.87 48.79 4.92
CA ALA A 1121 -21.38 49.35 6.17
C ALA A 1121 -20.53 48.30 6.87
N ILE A 1122 -19.49 48.77 7.58
CA ILE A 1122 -18.67 47.94 8.46
C ILE A 1122 -18.51 48.69 9.78
N HIS A 1123 -18.62 47.98 10.90
CA HIS A 1123 -18.44 48.48 12.24
C HIS A 1123 -17.47 47.57 13.01
N LEU A 1124 -16.43 48.16 13.59
CA LEU A 1124 -15.51 47.52 14.52
C LEU A 1124 -16.23 47.32 15.87
N LEU A 1125 -16.24 46.09 16.41
CA LEU A 1125 -16.91 45.73 17.66
C LEU A 1125 -15.95 45.67 18.86
#